data_AF-A0AAE7E5A2-F1
#
_entry.id   AF-A0AAE7E5A2-F1
#
_cell.length_a   1.000
_cell.length_b   1.000
_cell.length_c   1.000
_cell.angle_alpha   90.00
_cell.angle_beta   90.00
_cell.angle_gamma   90.00
#
_symmetry.space_group_name_H-M   'P 1'
#
loop_
_entity.id
_entity.type
_entity.pdbx_description
1 polymer ?
#
loop_
_entity_poly.entity_id
_entity_poly.type
_entity_poly.pdbx_seq_one_letter_code
_entity_poly.pdbx_strand_id
1 'polypeptide(L)'
;MKKKYLSLSACSLLAAFTFIGCGSSSSSDNNTPTTTTSTGTLQLNPYLANIDYTCGSIVGTTTSEGKFTYEDNGTCTFVIGGKSLTATPSSNLTIAQLANQNEGVSSEVLSAYIIAKMSQKTGITYDINNLPETFELPDDIEGSTTNPLVFDTFDNLKAKLGTDSIVSKIDNIKFDVANRFAKKVSLSFQELATPITNEEQLTQQVSSKAYVNGEAQNISYTEIMKTTMTGNSEILGQSKDYLDNPITFGDGSPYICNGTNAGEGSGMDFTSLHNVDGKLFAISQFECALGSMYMVELNQDTSTGKLTPKTDTLKYISQKAGFGGFVHCAGQKTPWNSHLSSEEYEPDAKSPDGNSYYTELAKYWGEKSYSAYYYGWTPEVKIENNEPVYSKHYAMGRFSHELAYVMPDNKTVYLSDDGTNVGLFMFVADVEKDLSSGTLYAAKWNQTSEAGVGTGSADLTWINLGHATNDEIKNILDPDGDLTTNDAPTFADIFDSVSATNGTCDSGFTSINTSAGQECLKIKSGMEKAASRLEVRRYAALKGATTEFNKEEGITFDKNAGKLYVSISDARKGMEDNSSYDVGGSNDIKIAANKCGAVYSLDVSTSEVKDTSNTAIASTYVVKNMQGIVAGIPTSYDSSSAYAGNSCDVNAIASPDNLSFLENSNTLVIGEDTSYHKNNVVWTYNTKTTELTKTFTTPLGAETTSAFWFPNLANGFSYLGVVTQHPDLNTTDGGESAYGYVGPFKNLTDLKDSTPQVFKNGASLPYTVLRNDLTDGLGNSFEIRNGGYGSAMSADPADANSFYAITDRGPNADFTGAEGKGKKFPLPDYTPRIGHFKVTSTGEVVKTKEILLKDRDGNNITGLPNTSALGGTGEIPYDINGNVIVDSKGNMRLDDYGLDSEGLAVLKDGTFWISDEYGPHIVHYDATGKEIERINPFASDSRNKYTLPAEFANRRANRGMEGLAITPDQKTLVGIMQSTMYNPSSSVKNLDITRIVAINLEDGTVKQYLYKQEKKQNANSELVAIDNDTFLVLERDENFLQDSGVENTQKNVYKIKLSSGTELENVTLGTNMVQDATLGLTIDGSTLEEYVLANGWSGLESKGIKPVEKTLVLDMVAKTNYPHDKMEGLWLINNSTLGVLNDDDFAVTATDGILEQKYLDTNKLVIDSNVLYIINGLDLSAN
;
A
#
# COMPACT_ATOMS: atom_id res chain seq x y z
N MET A 1 -57.14 35.84 -3.81
CA MET A 1 -58.44 35.23 -4.17
C MET A 1 -58.76 35.75 -5.57
N LYS A 2 -59.39 35.02 -6.49
CA LYS A 2 -60.55 34.14 -6.31
C LYS A 2 -60.35 32.81 -7.06
N LYS A 3 -59.99 31.70 -6.38
CA LYS A 3 -59.77 31.49 -4.94
C LYS A 3 -58.61 30.45 -4.79
N LYS A 4 -57.47 30.66 -4.11
CA LYS A 4 -56.85 31.74 -3.29
C LYS A 4 -55.32 31.41 -3.16
N TYR A 5 -54.32 32.32 -3.15
CA TYR A 5 -54.32 33.79 -3.21
C TYR A 5 -54.26 34.36 -4.66
N LEU A 6 -53.29 34.99 -5.35
CA LEU A 6 -52.03 35.75 -5.07
C LEU A 6 -50.82 34.99 -4.47
N SER A 7 -49.55 35.42 -4.59
CA SER A 7 -48.90 36.56 -5.33
C SER A 7 -47.46 36.18 -5.78
N LEU A 8 -46.92 36.65 -6.92
CA LEU A 8 -46.01 37.83 -7.07
C LEU A 8 -45.07 38.06 -5.86
N SER A 9 -43.74 38.10 -5.99
CA SER A 9 -42.88 38.87 -6.93
C SER A 9 -41.59 38.09 -7.28
N ALA A 10 -40.92 38.22 -8.42
CA ALA A 10 -40.58 39.38 -9.26
C ALA A 10 -39.43 40.25 -8.73
N CYS A 11 -38.23 40.03 -9.28
CA CYS A 11 -37.33 41.12 -9.67
C CYS A 11 -36.60 40.71 -10.96
N SER A 12 -36.31 41.66 -11.83
CA SER A 12 -35.88 41.42 -13.22
C SER A 12 -34.58 42.14 -13.53
N LEU A 13 -33.86 41.65 -14.55
CA LEU A 13 -33.10 42.52 -15.43
C LEU A 13 -32.95 41.87 -16.82
N LEU A 14 -33.40 42.57 -17.85
CA LEU A 14 -33.08 42.27 -19.24
C LEU A 14 -31.76 42.98 -19.60
N ALA A 15 -30.96 42.33 -20.43
CA ALA A 15 -30.21 43.01 -21.48
C ALA A 15 -30.41 42.19 -22.76
N ALA A 16 -30.93 42.82 -23.81
CA ALA A 16 -31.18 42.17 -25.09
C ALA A 16 -30.59 43.03 -26.21
N PHE A 17 -30.00 42.38 -27.21
CA PHE A 17 -29.81 42.97 -28.53
C PHE A 17 -30.23 41.99 -29.61
N THR A 18 -31.01 42.51 -30.56
CA THR A 18 -31.48 41.80 -31.75
C THR A 18 -30.88 42.50 -32.97
N PHE A 19 -30.66 41.76 -34.07
CA PHE A 19 -31.46 41.96 -35.30
C PHE A 19 -31.13 40.89 -36.36
N ILE A 20 -32.05 40.71 -37.32
CA ILE A 20 -31.95 39.74 -38.41
C ILE A 20 -31.96 40.47 -39.77
N GLY A 21 -30.95 40.18 -40.59
CA GLY A 21 -31.05 39.89 -42.04
C GLY A 21 -31.57 40.91 -43.06
N CYS A 22 -30.71 41.24 -44.04
CA CYS A 22 -31.00 41.51 -45.47
C CYS A 22 -29.64 41.62 -46.22
N GLY A 23 -29.46 41.25 -47.50
CA GLY A 23 -30.34 40.56 -48.47
C GLY A 23 -29.71 40.44 -49.87
N SER A 24 -30.14 39.40 -50.63
CA SER A 24 -29.96 39.07 -52.08
C SER A 24 -29.42 40.13 -53.08
N SER A 25 -28.78 39.80 -54.22
CA SER A 25 -29.31 38.92 -55.31
C SER A 25 -28.36 38.79 -56.54
N SER A 26 -28.74 37.96 -57.53
CA SER A 26 -28.21 37.81 -58.93
C SER A 26 -26.83 37.12 -59.13
N SER A 27 -26.58 36.33 -60.19
CA SER A 27 -27.42 35.79 -61.29
C SER A 27 -26.86 34.46 -61.89
N SER A 28 -27.67 33.84 -62.75
CA SER A 28 -27.51 32.65 -63.60
C SER A 28 -26.20 32.54 -64.44
N ASP A 29 -25.81 31.42 -65.09
CA ASP A 29 -26.55 30.24 -65.61
C ASP A 29 -25.71 28.94 -65.63
N ASN A 30 -26.33 27.78 -65.34
CA ASN A 30 -26.57 26.69 -66.31
C ASN A 30 -27.35 25.52 -65.67
N ASN A 31 -28.12 24.76 -66.46
CA ASN A 31 -29.08 23.78 -65.95
C ASN A 31 -29.21 22.54 -66.85
N THR A 32 -29.18 21.34 -66.29
CA THR A 32 -29.73 20.10 -66.87
C THR A 32 -30.10 19.15 -65.73
N PRO A 33 -31.35 18.65 -65.64
CA PRO A 33 -31.84 17.97 -64.44
C PRO A 33 -31.68 16.44 -64.50
N THR A 34 -31.16 15.87 -63.41
CA THR A 34 -31.37 14.47 -63.02
C THR A 34 -32.31 14.40 -61.82
N THR A 35 -33.10 13.33 -61.70
CA THR A 35 -33.96 13.09 -60.53
C THR A 35 -33.13 12.69 -59.31
N THR A 36 -32.56 13.68 -58.64
CA THR A 36 -31.93 13.51 -57.33
C THR A 36 -33.01 13.35 -56.27
N THR A 37 -33.03 12.22 -55.55
CA THR A 37 -33.54 12.23 -54.18
C THR A 37 -32.72 13.25 -53.39
N SER A 38 -33.40 14.10 -52.60
CA SER A 38 -32.70 15.09 -51.80
C SER A 38 -32.00 14.40 -50.65
N THR A 39 -30.67 14.41 -50.72
CA THR A 39 -29.80 13.79 -49.71
C THR A 39 -29.33 14.86 -48.73
N GLY A 40 -29.79 14.77 -47.48
CA GLY A 40 -29.27 15.60 -46.39
C GLY A 40 -28.05 14.93 -45.75
N THR A 41 -27.19 15.73 -45.11
CA THR A 41 -26.13 15.24 -44.22
C THR A 41 -26.39 15.75 -42.81
N LEU A 42 -26.40 14.85 -41.83
CA LEU A 42 -26.60 15.16 -40.42
C LEU A 42 -25.49 14.53 -39.57
N GLN A 43 -25.33 15.02 -38.34
CA GLN A 43 -24.30 14.60 -37.42
C GLN A 43 -24.94 13.91 -36.21
N LEU A 44 -24.60 12.63 -35.98
CA LEU A 44 -24.78 11.98 -34.69
C LEU A 44 -23.76 12.55 -33.70
N ASN A 45 -23.85 12.17 -32.42
CA ASN A 45 -22.77 12.48 -31.46
C ASN A 45 -21.40 12.03 -32.03
N PRO A 46 -20.34 12.87 -32.04
CA PRO A 46 -19.03 12.55 -32.60
C PRO A 46 -18.42 11.22 -32.16
N TYR A 47 -18.74 10.71 -30.98
CA TYR A 47 -18.30 9.39 -30.50
C TYR A 47 -18.95 8.20 -31.25
N LEU A 48 -19.79 8.46 -32.26
CA LEU A 48 -20.39 7.49 -33.17
C LEU A 48 -19.74 7.51 -34.57
N ALA A 49 -18.43 7.79 -34.62
CA ALA A 49 -17.62 7.72 -35.83
C ALA A 49 -17.35 6.28 -36.30
N ASN A 50 -17.27 6.09 -37.63
CA ASN A 50 -17.05 4.81 -38.28
C ASN A 50 -18.03 3.72 -37.82
N ILE A 51 -19.31 3.92 -38.12
CA ILE A 51 -20.42 3.00 -37.85
C ILE A 51 -21.25 2.84 -39.11
N ASP A 52 -21.45 1.59 -39.54
CA ASP A 52 -22.31 1.25 -40.68
C ASP A 52 -23.74 1.76 -40.48
N TYR A 53 -24.39 2.19 -41.56
CA TYR A 53 -25.78 2.60 -41.57
C TYR A 53 -26.47 2.31 -42.90
N THR A 54 -27.80 2.29 -42.87
CA THR A 54 -28.67 2.19 -44.03
C THR A 54 -29.85 3.14 -43.86
N CYS A 55 -29.96 4.13 -44.74
CA CYS A 55 -30.96 5.21 -44.73
C CYS A 55 -31.69 5.25 -46.08
N GLY A 56 -32.84 4.60 -46.18
CA GLY A 56 -33.54 4.45 -47.46
C GLY A 56 -32.75 3.52 -48.40
N SER A 57 -32.38 4.02 -49.59
CA SER A 57 -31.50 3.30 -50.53
C SER A 57 -30.00 3.55 -50.30
N ILE A 58 -29.64 4.51 -49.44
CA ILE A 58 -28.24 4.82 -49.11
C ILE A 58 -27.73 3.84 -48.05
N VAL A 59 -26.59 3.21 -48.33
CA VAL A 59 -25.79 2.42 -47.38
C VAL A 59 -24.40 3.06 -47.31
N GLY A 60 -23.83 3.15 -46.12
CA GLY A 60 -22.49 3.69 -45.91
C GLY A 60 -22.11 3.68 -44.43
N THR A 61 -21.00 4.33 -44.11
CA THR A 61 -20.40 4.32 -42.76
C THR A 61 -20.26 5.76 -42.27
N THR A 62 -20.51 6.05 -40.98
CA THR A 62 -20.43 7.42 -40.43
C THR A 62 -19.00 7.96 -40.49
N THR A 63 -18.82 9.26 -40.77
CA THR A 63 -17.47 9.88 -40.82
C THR A 63 -16.80 9.92 -39.45
N SER A 64 -15.52 10.29 -39.40
CA SER A 64 -14.75 10.60 -38.18
C SER A 64 -15.40 11.64 -37.25
N GLU A 65 -16.31 12.48 -37.77
CA GLU A 65 -17.09 13.45 -37.00
C GLU A 65 -18.48 12.94 -36.58
N GLY A 66 -18.85 11.70 -36.93
CA GLY A 66 -20.19 11.13 -36.74
C GLY A 66 -21.23 11.55 -37.80
N LYS A 67 -20.81 12.07 -38.96
CA LYS A 67 -21.73 12.53 -40.01
C LYS A 67 -22.22 11.38 -40.90
N PHE A 68 -23.49 11.42 -41.30
CA PHE A 68 -24.13 10.45 -42.19
C PHE A 68 -25.08 11.13 -43.18
N THR A 69 -25.31 10.47 -44.32
CA THR A 69 -26.15 10.97 -45.41
C THR A 69 -27.42 10.14 -45.53
N TYR A 70 -28.57 10.82 -45.68
CA TYR A 70 -29.89 10.18 -45.69
C TYR A 70 -30.78 10.76 -46.78
N GLU A 71 -31.68 9.95 -47.32
CA GLU A 71 -32.74 10.41 -48.21
C GLU A 71 -33.91 10.95 -47.37
N ASP A 72 -34.45 12.11 -47.75
CA ASP A 72 -35.54 12.76 -47.01
C ASP A 72 -36.73 11.84 -46.76
N ASN A 73 -37.11 11.68 -45.48
CA ASN A 73 -38.18 10.82 -44.95
C ASN A 73 -37.87 9.30 -44.89
N GLY A 74 -36.63 8.86 -45.09
CA GLY A 74 -36.21 7.48 -44.78
C GLY A 74 -35.96 7.24 -43.28
N THR A 75 -36.33 6.06 -42.77
CA THR A 75 -35.83 5.57 -41.47
C THR A 75 -34.38 5.08 -41.65
N CYS A 76 -33.51 5.41 -40.71
CA CYS A 76 -32.12 4.94 -40.70
C CYS A 76 -31.93 3.76 -39.75
N THR A 77 -31.16 2.78 -40.17
CA THR A 77 -30.75 1.61 -39.38
C THR A 77 -29.24 1.63 -39.20
N PHE A 78 -28.73 1.39 -37.99
CA PHE A 78 -27.31 1.50 -37.65
C PHE A 78 -26.69 0.14 -37.30
N VAL A 79 -25.67 -0.22 -38.10
CA VAL A 79 -24.64 -1.28 -38.02
C VAL A 79 -23.84 -1.31 -36.74
N ILE A 80 -24.48 -1.49 -35.59
CA ILE A 80 -23.78 -1.51 -34.31
C ILE A 80 -24.34 -2.59 -33.40
N GLY A 81 -23.78 -3.80 -33.35
CA GLY A 81 -24.08 -4.76 -32.27
C GLY A 81 -23.63 -6.19 -32.49
N GLY A 82 -23.34 -6.54 -33.75
CA GLY A 82 -23.92 -7.77 -34.29
C GLY A 82 -25.46 -7.76 -34.35
N LYS A 83 -26.12 -6.61 -34.16
CA LYS A 83 -27.59 -6.42 -34.08
C LYS A 83 -27.99 -5.02 -34.59
N SER A 84 -29.29 -4.83 -34.90
CA SER A 84 -30.01 -3.63 -35.39
C SER A 84 -30.41 -2.51 -34.39
N LEU A 85 -30.11 -1.22 -34.62
CA LEU A 85 -30.82 -0.05 -34.02
C LEU A 85 -31.48 0.74 -35.15
N THR A 86 -32.70 1.21 -34.96
CA THR A 86 -33.44 2.06 -35.93
C THR A 86 -33.76 3.44 -35.34
N ALA A 87 -33.63 4.51 -36.13
CA ALA A 87 -33.99 5.86 -35.72
C ALA A 87 -34.51 6.72 -36.88
N THR A 88 -35.25 7.77 -36.54
CA THR A 88 -35.69 8.79 -37.51
C THR A 88 -34.62 9.90 -37.58
N PRO A 89 -34.16 10.32 -38.78
CA PRO A 89 -33.20 11.41 -38.92
C PRO A 89 -33.69 12.72 -38.27
N SER A 90 -32.81 13.38 -37.52
CA SER A 90 -33.02 14.73 -36.99
C SER A 90 -31.68 15.43 -36.76
N SER A 91 -31.64 16.76 -36.80
CA SER A 91 -30.37 17.50 -36.90
C SER A 91 -29.42 17.38 -35.71
N ASN A 92 -29.95 16.94 -34.55
CA ASN A 92 -29.22 16.88 -33.28
C ASN A 92 -29.37 15.48 -32.63
N LEU A 93 -29.39 14.40 -33.43
CA LEU A 93 -29.67 13.05 -32.94
C LEU A 93 -28.57 12.56 -31.98
N THR A 94 -28.90 12.33 -30.71
CA THR A 94 -27.92 11.95 -29.67
C THR A 94 -27.93 10.47 -29.31
N ILE A 95 -26.88 10.00 -28.62
CA ILE A 95 -26.79 8.64 -28.03
C ILE A 95 -28.05 8.31 -27.21
N ALA A 96 -28.49 9.20 -26.32
CA ALA A 96 -29.70 8.99 -25.52
C ALA A 96 -31.00 9.01 -26.36
N GLN A 97 -31.07 9.77 -27.46
CA GLN A 97 -32.27 9.79 -28.33
C GLN A 97 -32.34 8.58 -29.26
N LEU A 98 -31.18 8.10 -29.73
CA LEU A 98 -31.02 6.86 -30.47
C LEU A 98 -31.35 5.66 -29.57
N ALA A 99 -30.96 5.73 -28.29
CA ALA A 99 -31.34 4.76 -27.28
C ALA A 99 -32.86 4.72 -27.05
N ASN A 100 -33.46 5.85 -26.66
CA ASN A 100 -34.89 5.98 -26.37
C ASN A 100 -35.83 5.68 -27.58
N GLN A 101 -35.31 5.58 -28.81
CA GLN A 101 -36.07 5.17 -30.00
C GLN A 101 -36.10 3.65 -30.23
N ASN A 102 -35.41 2.86 -29.41
CA ASN A 102 -35.34 1.41 -29.53
C ASN A 102 -35.60 0.73 -28.17
N GLU A 103 -36.26 -0.43 -28.17
CA GLU A 103 -36.75 -1.02 -26.94
C GLU A 103 -35.69 -1.94 -26.27
N GLY A 104 -35.47 -1.74 -24.97
CA GLY A 104 -34.38 -2.40 -24.21
C GLY A 104 -33.01 -1.78 -24.42
N VAL A 105 -32.95 -0.45 -24.60
CA VAL A 105 -31.77 0.31 -25.07
C VAL A 105 -31.55 1.57 -24.21
N SER A 106 -30.46 1.64 -23.44
CA SER A 106 -30.03 2.74 -22.54
C SER A 106 -28.93 3.63 -23.14
N SER A 107 -28.64 4.76 -22.50
CA SER A 107 -27.49 5.62 -22.83
C SER A 107 -26.17 5.15 -22.21
N GLU A 108 -26.20 4.55 -21.02
CA GLU A 108 -25.06 4.29 -20.14
C GLU A 108 -24.27 3.08 -20.61
N VAL A 109 -24.94 1.96 -20.89
CA VAL A 109 -24.29 0.78 -21.50
C VAL A 109 -23.94 1.06 -22.97
N LEU A 110 -24.62 2.01 -23.61
CA LEU A 110 -24.29 2.45 -24.96
C LEU A 110 -22.96 3.20 -24.95
N SER A 111 -22.80 4.16 -24.04
CA SER A 111 -21.53 4.84 -23.76
C SER A 111 -20.45 3.87 -23.29
N ALA A 112 -20.73 2.96 -22.36
CA ALA A 112 -19.75 1.98 -21.87
C ALA A 112 -19.28 1.02 -22.98
N TYR A 113 -20.18 0.57 -23.86
CA TYR A 113 -19.80 -0.23 -25.02
C TYR A 113 -18.96 0.61 -26.00
N ILE A 114 -19.38 1.84 -26.32
CA ILE A 114 -18.65 2.74 -27.23
C ILE A 114 -17.25 3.04 -26.67
N ILE A 115 -17.13 3.30 -25.37
CA ILE A 115 -15.87 3.44 -24.62
C ILE A 115 -15.03 2.17 -24.74
N ALA A 116 -15.59 0.98 -24.52
CA ALA A 116 -14.86 -0.27 -24.64
C ALA A 116 -14.37 -0.50 -26.08
N LYS A 117 -15.16 -0.15 -27.09
CA LYS A 117 -14.77 -0.25 -28.50
C LYS A 117 -13.75 0.80 -28.91
N MET A 118 -13.87 2.04 -28.44
CA MET A 118 -12.84 3.08 -28.60
C MET A 118 -11.54 2.61 -27.95
N SER A 119 -11.58 2.09 -26.73
CA SER A 119 -10.41 1.58 -26.01
C SER A 119 -9.74 0.40 -26.72
N GLN A 120 -10.53 -0.51 -27.29
CA GLN A 120 -10.05 -1.62 -28.11
C GLN A 120 -9.47 -1.18 -29.48
N LYS A 121 -9.76 0.05 -29.92
CA LYS A 121 -9.46 0.60 -31.25
C LYS A 121 -8.28 1.58 -31.24
N THR A 122 -8.19 2.43 -30.22
CA THR A 122 -7.07 3.36 -29.98
C THR A 122 -6.02 2.78 -29.02
N GLY A 123 -6.35 1.70 -28.30
CA GLY A 123 -5.54 1.14 -27.20
C GLY A 123 -5.70 1.88 -25.86
N ILE A 124 -6.44 2.99 -25.81
CA ILE A 124 -6.50 3.90 -24.65
C ILE A 124 -7.81 3.73 -23.88
N THR A 125 -7.73 3.43 -22.59
CA THR A 125 -8.92 3.28 -21.73
C THR A 125 -9.54 4.64 -21.39
N TYR A 126 -10.84 4.83 -21.64
CA TYR A 126 -11.56 6.09 -21.34
C TYR A 126 -12.42 5.98 -20.06
N ASP A 127 -12.48 7.06 -19.27
CA ASP A 127 -13.34 7.17 -18.08
C ASP A 127 -14.79 7.51 -18.46
N ILE A 128 -15.76 6.78 -17.91
CA ILE A 128 -17.19 6.98 -18.12
C ILE A 128 -17.73 8.25 -17.45
N ASN A 129 -17.05 8.76 -16.42
CA ASN A 129 -17.49 9.92 -15.64
C ASN A 129 -17.01 11.27 -16.20
N ASN A 130 -16.00 11.27 -17.09
CA ASN A 130 -15.24 12.49 -17.39
C ASN A 130 -14.64 12.50 -18.82
N LEU A 131 -15.49 12.32 -19.84
CA LEU A 131 -15.09 12.43 -21.24
C LEU A 131 -14.83 13.90 -21.64
N PRO A 132 -13.74 14.23 -22.37
CA PRO A 132 -13.45 15.59 -22.82
C PRO A 132 -14.44 16.07 -23.89
N GLU A 133 -14.74 17.37 -23.96
CA GLU A 133 -15.77 17.90 -24.88
C GLU A 133 -15.40 17.83 -26.37
N THR A 134 -14.12 17.74 -26.72
CA THR A 134 -13.65 17.51 -28.10
C THR A 134 -12.33 16.72 -28.12
N PHE A 135 -12.24 15.72 -28.99
CA PHE A 135 -10.97 15.18 -29.51
C PHE A 135 -11.22 14.43 -30.83
N GLU A 136 -10.26 14.42 -31.75
CA GLU A 136 -10.36 13.70 -33.02
C GLU A 136 -9.96 12.23 -32.85
N LEU A 137 -10.66 11.31 -33.54
CA LEU A 137 -10.35 9.88 -33.55
C LEU A 137 -9.86 9.43 -34.94
N PRO A 138 -8.81 8.59 -35.03
CA PRO A 138 -8.38 7.99 -36.30
C PRO A 138 -9.47 7.22 -37.04
N ASP A 139 -9.28 7.11 -38.37
CA ASP A 139 -10.30 6.85 -39.37
C ASP A 139 -10.89 5.42 -39.40
N ASP A 140 -10.41 4.46 -38.60
CA ASP A 140 -10.55 3.04 -38.93
C ASP A 140 -11.13 2.12 -37.83
N ILE A 141 -12.32 1.55 -38.11
CA ILE A 141 -12.90 0.31 -37.52
C ILE A 141 -13.87 0.46 -36.31
N GLU A 142 -15.10 0.83 -36.63
CA GLU A 142 -16.33 0.03 -36.39
C GLU A 142 -16.53 -0.77 -35.08
N GLY A 143 -17.47 -0.27 -34.27
CA GLY A 143 -18.77 -0.94 -34.09
C GLY A 143 -18.96 -1.89 -32.89
N SER A 144 -20.06 -1.71 -32.13
CA SER A 144 -21.17 -2.70 -32.03
C SER A 144 -22.04 -2.72 -30.74
N THR A 145 -23.05 -1.86 -30.63
CA THR A 145 -23.71 -1.53 -29.35
C THR A 145 -25.10 -2.14 -28.98
N THR A 146 -25.93 -2.53 -29.95
CA THR A 146 -27.42 -2.41 -30.01
C THR A 146 -28.32 -3.06 -28.94
N ASN A 147 -27.79 -3.62 -27.86
CA ASN A 147 -28.62 -3.97 -26.70
C ASN A 147 -28.09 -3.34 -25.40
N PRO A 148 -27.87 -2.02 -25.34
CA PRO A 148 -27.41 -1.37 -24.13
C PRO A 148 -28.49 -1.49 -23.07
N LEU A 149 -28.23 -2.29 -22.05
CA LEU A 149 -29.23 -2.63 -21.05
C LEU A 149 -29.39 -1.45 -20.08
N VAL A 150 -30.62 -1.06 -19.74
CA VAL A 150 -30.86 0.08 -18.82
C VAL A 150 -30.52 -0.35 -17.39
N PHE A 151 -29.47 0.24 -16.83
CA PHE A 151 -28.90 -0.10 -15.53
C PHE A 151 -29.00 1.07 -14.54
N ASP A 152 -30.20 1.30 -14.00
CA ASP A 152 -30.38 2.24 -12.89
C ASP A 152 -29.54 1.83 -11.66
N THR A 153 -29.35 0.51 -11.48
CA THR A 153 -28.40 -0.12 -10.55
C THR A 153 -27.92 -1.47 -11.12
N PHE A 154 -26.77 -1.96 -10.65
CA PHE A 154 -26.28 -3.32 -10.96
C PHE A 154 -27.23 -4.43 -10.51
N ASP A 155 -28.02 -4.21 -9.46
CA ASP A 155 -28.84 -5.27 -8.85
C ASP A 155 -30.18 -5.47 -9.60
N ASN A 156 -30.73 -4.41 -10.20
CA ASN A 156 -31.82 -4.49 -11.18
C ASN A 156 -31.40 -5.25 -12.46
N LEU A 157 -30.10 -5.22 -12.78
CA LEU A 157 -29.51 -5.98 -13.88
C LEU A 157 -29.47 -7.48 -13.54
N LYS A 158 -28.94 -7.86 -12.37
CA LYS A 158 -28.91 -9.27 -11.90
C LYS A 158 -30.29 -9.93 -12.00
N ALA A 159 -31.31 -9.23 -11.50
CA ALA A 159 -32.70 -9.70 -11.46
C ALA A 159 -33.35 -9.99 -12.84
N LYS A 160 -32.79 -9.47 -13.95
CA LYS A 160 -33.38 -9.61 -15.30
C LYS A 160 -32.67 -10.57 -16.24
N LEU A 161 -31.45 -11.03 -15.93
CA LEU A 161 -30.72 -11.95 -16.82
C LEU A 161 -30.97 -13.43 -16.53
N GLY A 162 -31.55 -13.77 -15.37
CA GLY A 162 -32.21 -15.06 -15.12
C GLY A 162 -31.37 -16.32 -15.35
N THR A 163 -30.05 -16.20 -15.35
CA THR A 163 -29.09 -17.27 -15.64
C THR A 163 -27.84 -17.05 -14.80
N ASP A 164 -27.58 -17.97 -13.87
CA ASP A 164 -26.62 -17.75 -12.77
C ASP A 164 -25.20 -17.48 -13.29
N SER A 165 -24.79 -18.17 -14.36
CA SER A 165 -23.51 -17.95 -15.06
C SER A 165 -23.29 -16.52 -15.56
N ILE A 166 -24.35 -15.78 -15.90
CA ILE A 166 -24.23 -14.38 -16.33
C ILE A 166 -24.34 -13.44 -15.12
N VAL A 167 -25.15 -13.80 -14.11
CA VAL A 167 -25.23 -13.07 -12.83
C VAL A 167 -23.86 -13.04 -12.13
N SER A 168 -23.19 -14.19 -11.96
CA SER A 168 -21.86 -14.25 -11.35
C SER A 168 -20.84 -13.44 -12.15
N LYS A 169 -20.83 -13.51 -13.49
CA LYS A 169 -19.95 -12.69 -14.33
C LYS A 169 -20.17 -11.19 -14.15
N ILE A 170 -21.39 -10.78 -13.86
CA ILE A 170 -21.73 -9.38 -13.59
C ILE A 170 -21.36 -8.96 -12.17
N ASP A 171 -21.45 -9.86 -11.19
CA ASP A 171 -20.91 -9.60 -9.85
C ASP A 171 -19.39 -9.40 -9.90
N ASN A 172 -18.66 -10.20 -10.68
CA ASN A 172 -17.23 -10.01 -10.92
C ASN A 172 -16.91 -8.65 -11.54
N ILE A 173 -17.69 -8.24 -12.54
CA ILE A 173 -17.49 -6.94 -13.22
C ILE A 173 -17.89 -5.79 -12.28
N LYS A 174 -18.97 -5.93 -11.50
CA LYS A 174 -19.37 -4.98 -10.44
C LYS A 174 -18.23 -4.78 -9.44
N PHE A 175 -17.60 -5.88 -9.06
CA PHE A 175 -16.49 -5.98 -8.13
C PHE A 175 -15.20 -5.37 -8.68
N ASP A 176 -14.73 -5.78 -9.86
CA ASP A 176 -13.52 -5.25 -10.52
C ASP A 176 -13.64 -3.75 -10.82
N VAL A 177 -14.84 -3.28 -11.18
CA VAL A 177 -15.13 -1.86 -11.40
C VAL A 177 -15.21 -1.08 -10.07
N ALA A 178 -15.85 -1.64 -9.03
CA ALA A 178 -15.87 -1.02 -7.71
C ALA A 178 -14.46 -0.88 -7.13
N ASN A 179 -13.62 -1.93 -7.23
CA ASN A 179 -12.23 -1.91 -6.78
C ASN A 179 -11.42 -0.75 -7.41
N ARG A 180 -11.59 -0.55 -8.72
CA ARG A 180 -10.84 0.44 -9.51
C ARG A 180 -11.38 1.87 -9.43
N PHE A 181 -12.68 2.06 -9.18
CA PHE A 181 -13.34 3.37 -9.28
C PHE A 181 -14.13 3.79 -8.03
N ALA A 182 -14.11 3.00 -6.94
CA ALA A 182 -14.66 3.46 -5.66
C ALA A 182 -13.87 4.67 -5.15
N LYS A 183 -14.61 5.75 -4.86
CA LYS A 183 -14.08 6.85 -4.03
C LYS A 183 -13.77 6.27 -2.65
N LYS A 184 -12.60 6.59 -2.12
CA LYS A 184 -12.13 6.06 -0.83
C LYS A 184 -11.98 7.16 0.19
N VAL A 185 -12.27 6.87 1.46
CA VAL A 185 -11.78 7.72 2.55
C VAL A 185 -10.27 7.50 2.70
N SER A 186 -9.49 8.57 2.78
CA SER A 186 -8.11 8.49 3.26
C SER A 186 -8.11 8.67 4.77
N LEU A 187 -7.51 7.74 5.49
CA LEU A 187 -7.24 7.85 6.92
C LEU A 187 -5.76 7.56 7.19
N SER A 188 -5.08 8.52 7.80
CA SER A 188 -3.75 8.35 8.39
C SER A 188 -3.71 8.95 9.80
N PHE A 189 -2.68 8.62 10.56
CA PHE A 189 -2.51 9.00 11.95
C PHE A 189 -1.19 9.72 12.16
N GLN A 190 -1.11 10.59 13.17
CA GLN A 190 0.19 11.01 13.69
C GLN A 190 0.80 9.82 14.44
N GLU A 191 1.93 9.30 13.96
CA GLU A 191 2.59 8.14 14.57
C GLU A 191 2.98 8.38 16.04
N LEU A 192 2.81 7.33 16.86
CA LEU A 192 3.32 7.25 18.22
C LEU A 192 4.77 6.78 18.29
N ALA A 193 5.57 7.43 19.12
CA ALA A 193 6.81 6.84 19.61
C ALA A 193 6.52 5.62 20.49
N THR A 194 7.41 4.62 20.47
CA THR A 194 7.33 3.46 21.36
C THR A 194 7.54 3.90 22.83
N PRO A 195 6.67 3.51 23.79
CA PRO A 195 6.82 3.84 25.20
C PRO A 195 8.17 3.42 25.80
N ILE A 196 8.93 4.36 26.37
CA ILE A 196 10.26 4.09 26.97
C ILE A 196 10.37 4.51 28.44
N THR A 197 9.57 5.46 28.89
CA THR A 197 9.50 5.86 30.30
C THR A 197 8.50 5.00 31.08
N ASN A 198 8.69 4.92 32.40
CA ASN A 198 7.77 4.20 33.29
C ASN A 198 6.38 4.87 33.38
N GLU A 199 6.24 6.14 32.97
CA GLU A 199 4.94 6.83 32.96
C GLU A 199 4.15 6.46 31.68
N GLU A 200 4.80 6.52 30.52
CA GLU A 200 4.23 6.07 29.24
C GLU A 200 3.89 4.58 29.27
N GLN A 201 4.75 3.74 29.85
CA GLN A 201 4.55 2.29 29.86
C GLN A 201 3.41 1.84 30.79
N LEU A 202 3.04 2.61 31.82
CA LEU A 202 1.96 2.26 32.75
C LEU A 202 0.59 2.85 32.37
N THR A 203 0.48 3.50 31.21
CA THR A 203 -0.72 4.22 30.75
C THR A 203 -0.97 4.01 29.26
N GLN A 204 -2.21 4.12 28.80
CA GLN A 204 -2.54 4.06 27.37
C GLN A 204 -1.93 5.24 26.61
N GLN A 205 -1.18 4.97 25.54
CA GLN A 205 -0.74 6.00 24.59
C GLN A 205 -1.64 6.00 23.35
N VAL A 206 -1.83 7.17 22.74
CA VAL A 206 -2.72 7.36 21.59
C VAL A 206 -2.21 8.47 20.68
N SER A 207 -2.28 8.27 19.35
CA SER A 207 -2.03 9.33 18.37
C SER A 207 -2.83 10.57 18.71
N SER A 208 -2.19 11.75 18.80
CA SER A 208 -2.92 12.99 19.16
C SER A 208 -3.84 13.51 18.05
N LYS A 209 -3.62 13.05 16.82
CA LYS A 209 -4.33 13.45 15.60
C LYS A 209 -4.51 12.29 14.64
N ALA A 210 -5.60 12.35 13.88
CA ALA A 210 -5.81 11.61 12.65
C ALA A 210 -6.19 12.57 11.52
N TYR A 211 -5.97 12.17 10.28
CA TYR A 211 -6.22 12.96 9.07
C TYR A 211 -7.25 12.24 8.20
N VAL A 212 -8.49 12.74 8.19
CA VAL A 212 -9.58 12.16 7.41
C VAL A 212 -9.74 12.95 6.12
N ASN A 213 -9.45 12.34 4.98
CA ASN A 213 -9.34 13.02 3.68
C ASN A 213 -8.39 14.23 3.69
N GLY A 214 -7.34 14.19 4.53
CA GLY A 214 -6.42 15.29 4.77
C GLY A 214 -6.89 16.33 5.79
N GLU A 215 -8.16 16.28 6.24
CA GLU A 215 -8.68 17.15 7.31
C GLU A 215 -8.22 16.60 8.67
N ALA A 216 -7.34 17.35 9.35
CA ALA A 216 -6.82 16.98 10.66
C ALA A 216 -7.91 17.06 11.75
N GLN A 217 -8.05 15.99 12.52
CA GLN A 217 -8.95 15.87 13.66
C GLN A 217 -8.14 15.49 14.90
N ASN A 218 -8.30 16.25 15.99
CA ASN A 218 -7.74 15.87 17.28
C ASN A 218 -8.51 14.67 17.83
N ILE A 219 -7.80 13.68 18.34
CA ILE A 219 -8.36 12.43 18.87
C ILE A 219 -7.68 12.08 20.20
N SER A 220 -8.35 11.26 21.00
CA SER A 220 -7.77 10.66 22.20
C SER A 220 -8.38 9.29 22.47
N TYR A 221 -7.80 8.54 23.41
CA TYR A 221 -8.49 7.44 24.05
C TYR A 221 -9.61 8.00 24.94
N THR A 222 -10.69 7.23 25.13
CA THR A 222 -11.75 7.50 26.11
C THR A 222 -12.29 6.18 26.61
N GLU A 223 -12.02 5.86 27.89
CA GLU A 223 -12.69 4.78 28.61
C GLU A 223 -14.22 5.01 28.62
N ILE A 224 -14.97 3.96 28.30
CA ILE A 224 -16.42 3.88 28.47
C ILE A 224 -16.73 3.11 29.76
N MET A 225 -16.10 1.96 29.95
CA MET A 225 -16.38 1.06 31.08
C MET A 225 -15.22 0.10 31.33
N LYS A 226 -15.18 -0.47 32.53
CA LYS A 226 -14.22 -1.49 32.93
C LYS A 226 -14.84 -2.50 33.89
N THR A 227 -14.19 -3.64 34.07
CA THR A 227 -14.59 -4.67 35.03
C THR A 227 -14.89 -4.08 36.41
N THR A 228 -15.73 -4.73 37.21
CA THR A 228 -16.22 -4.23 38.51
C THR A 228 -17.17 -3.02 38.45
N MET A 229 -17.39 -2.39 37.29
CA MET A 229 -18.46 -1.39 37.10
C MET A 229 -19.82 -1.95 37.59
N THR A 230 -20.57 -1.16 38.35
CA THR A 230 -21.87 -1.57 38.90
C THR A 230 -23.03 -0.72 38.41
N GLY A 231 -24.21 -1.31 38.31
CA GLY A 231 -25.47 -0.63 37.97
C GLY A 231 -26.61 -1.63 37.82
N ASN A 232 -27.87 -1.23 38.08
CA ASN A 232 -29.03 -2.12 37.94
C ASN A 232 -28.89 -3.48 38.69
N SER A 233 -28.23 -3.48 39.86
CA SER A 233 -27.88 -4.67 40.65
C SER A 233 -26.94 -5.69 39.98
N GLU A 234 -26.31 -5.34 38.87
CA GLU A 234 -25.27 -6.12 38.19
C GLU A 234 -23.86 -5.58 38.50
N ILE A 235 -22.85 -6.45 38.31
CA ILE A 235 -21.42 -6.12 38.32
C ILE A 235 -20.82 -6.59 36.99
N LEU A 236 -20.18 -5.68 36.24
CA LEU A 236 -19.62 -5.97 34.92
C LEU A 236 -18.49 -7.00 35.03
N GLY A 237 -18.64 -8.11 34.30
CA GLY A 237 -17.74 -9.26 34.30
C GLY A 237 -18.05 -10.34 35.36
N GLN A 238 -19.10 -10.21 36.18
CA GLN A 238 -19.39 -11.24 37.19
C GLN A 238 -20.02 -12.51 36.57
N SER A 239 -19.35 -13.64 36.72
CA SER A 239 -19.88 -14.94 36.25
C SER A 239 -21.08 -15.41 37.07
N LYS A 240 -21.98 -16.17 36.44
CA LYS A 240 -23.21 -16.70 37.06
C LYS A 240 -23.37 -18.20 36.82
N ASP A 241 -24.08 -18.89 37.70
CA ASP A 241 -24.31 -20.34 37.63
C ASP A 241 -25.37 -20.73 36.56
N TYR A 242 -25.62 -22.03 36.39
CA TYR A 242 -26.65 -22.56 35.49
C TYR A 242 -28.11 -22.17 35.85
N LEU A 243 -28.32 -21.39 36.92
CA LEU A 243 -29.59 -20.81 37.35
C LEU A 243 -29.61 -19.27 37.25
N ASP A 244 -28.55 -18.67 36.68
CA ASP A 244 -28.28 -17.22 36.62
C ASP A 244 -28.09 -16.56 38.01
N ASN A 245 -27.71 -17.32 39.05
CA ASN A 245 -27.27 -16.76 40.33
C ASN A 245 -25.81 -16.25 40.23
N PRO A 246 -25.46 -15.09 40.82
CA PRO A 246 -24.08 -14.61 40.82
C PRO A 246 -23.12 -15.55 41.59
N ILE A 247 -21.99 -15.91 40.98
CA ILE A 247 -20.95 -16.74 41.60
C ILE A 247 -20.07 -15.86 42.51
N THR A 248 -19.63 -16.45 43.64
CA THR A 248 -18.71 -15.83 44.59
C THR A 248 -17.57 -16.78 44.97
N PHE A 249 -16.44 -16.21 45.37
CA PHE A 249 -15.34 -16.94 46.00
C PHE A 249 -15.70 -17.37 47.42
N GLY A 250 -14.87 -18.25 48.00
CA GLY A 250 -15.08 -18.82 49.34
C GLY A 250 -15.04 -17.84 50.51
N ASP A 251 -14.63 -16.59 50.29
CA ASP A 251 -14.70 -15.48 51.24
C ASP A 251 -15.98 -14.61 51.09
N GLY A 252 -16.78 -14.87 50.06
CA GLY A 252 -17.99 -14.13 49.72
C GLY A 252 -17.78 -12.98 48.72
N SER A 253 -16.58 -12.77 48.19
CA SER A 253 -16.33 -11.77 47.14
C SER A 253 -16.84 -12.23 45.76
N PRO A 254 -17.29 -11.33 44.87
CA PRO A 254 -17.73 -11.67 43.51
C PRO A 254 -16.67 -12.39 42.66
N TYR A 255 -17.06 -13.43 41.93
CA TYR A 255 -16.22 -14.03 40.88
C TYR A 255 -16.34 -13.16 39.62
N ILE A 256 -15.31 -12.39 39.29
CA ILE A 256 -15.31 -11.45 38.15
C ILE A 256 -14.23 -11.86 37.16
N CYS A 257 -14.57 -11.98 35.88
CA CYS A 257 -13.57 -12.14 34.83
C CYS A 257 -12.84 -10.80 34.60
N ASN A 258 -11.58 -10.69 35.05
CA ASN A 258 -10.75 -9.48 34.89
C ASN A 258 -9.21 -9.71 34.85
N GLY A 259 -8.74 -10.95 34.82
CA GLY A 259 -7.29 -11.27 34.81
C GLY A 259 -6.53 -11.10 36.13
N THR A 260 -7.13 -10.56 37.20
CA THR A 260 -6.38 -10.21 38.43
C THR A 260 -6.97 -10.63 39.77
N ASN A 261 -8.21 -11.12 39.82
CA ASN A 261 -8.71 -11.88 40.96
C ASN A 261 -8.58 -13.40 40.72
N ALA A 262 -9.08 -14.25 41.62
CA ALA A 262 -8.87 -15.70 41.58
C ALA A 262 -9.80 -16.46 40.58
N GLY A 263 -10.24 -15.80 39.51
CA GLY A 263 -10.96 -16.40 38.39
C GLY A 263 -9.98 -16.72 37.25
N GLU A 264 -10.14 -17.88 36.63
CA GLU A 264 -9.21 -18.35 35.59
C GLU A 264 -9.61 -17.79 34.21
N GLY A 265 -8.79 -16.88 33.68
CA GLY A 265 -8.94 -16.23 32.37
C GLY A 265 -8.47 -14.77 32.35
N SER A 266 -8.57 -14.13 31.19
CA SER A 266 -7.91 -12.85 30.85
C SER A 266 -8.77 -11.62 31.13
N GLY A 267 -10.09 -11.68 30.94
CA GLY A 267 -10.99 -10.58 31.34
C GLY A 267 -12.10 -10.23 30.35
N MET A 268 -12.37 -8.94 30.21
CA MET A 268 -13.28 -8.42 29.19
C MET A 268 -12.59 -8.42 27.84
N ASP A 269 -13.32 -8.81 26.79
CA ASP A 269 -12.83 -8.94 25.41
C ASP A 269 -13.79 -8.20 24.43
N PHE A 270 -14.04 -8.76 23.24
CA PHE A 270 -14.73 -8.11 22.13
C PHE A 270 -16.02 -7.40 22.53
N THR A 271 -16.05 -6.11 22.20
CA THR A 271 -17.12 -5.20 22.58
C THR A 271 -17.68 -4.47 21.36
N SER A 272 -18.93 -4.79 21.03
CA SER A 272 -19.60 -4.30 19.82
C SER A 272 -20.66 -3.24 20.11
N LEU A 273 -20.75 -2.23 19.22
CA LEU A 273 -21.64 -1.07 19.36
C LEU A 273 -22.84 -1.14 18.42
N HIS A 274 -24.06 -1.16 18.96
CA HIS A 274 -25.31 -1.43 18.24
C HIS A 274 -26.28 -0.24 18.27
N ASN A 275 -26.66 0.27 17.11
CA ASN A 275 -27.80 1.19 16.99
C ASN A 275 -29.08 0.34 16.91
N VAL A 276 -30.03 0.51 17.84
CA VAL A 276 -31.32 -0.23 17.86
C VAL A 276 -32.41 0.71 18.38
N ASP A 277 -33.54 0.79 17.67
CA ASP A 277 -34.72 1.61 18.03
C ASP A 277 -34.44 3.07 18.43
N GLY A 278 -33.38 3.67 17.88
CA GLY A 278 -32.95 5.04 18.18
C GLY A 278 -32.06 5.19 19.42
N LYS A 279 -31.68 4.08 20.06
CA LYS A 279 -30.66 4.00 21.11
C LYS A 279 -29.33 3.46 20.56
N LEU A 280 -28.29 3.60 21.37
CA LEU A 280 -27.00 2.94 21.23
C LEU A 280 -26.80 1.97 22.40
N PHE A 281 -26.32 0.77 22.13
CA PHE A 281 -25.93 -0.23 23.13
C PHE A 281 -24.50 -0.70 22.90
N ALA A 282 -23.80 -1.07 23.97
CA ALA A 282 -22.62 -1.92 23.92
C ALA A 282 -23.00 -3.34 24.38
N ILE A 283 -22.45 -4.36 23.73
CA ILE A 283 -22.40 -5.74 24.22
C ILE A 283 -20.93 -6.13 24.35
N SER A 284 -20.53 -6.64 25.50
CA SER A 284 -19.18 -7.13 25.80
C SER A 284 -19.22 -8.61 26.19
N GLN A 285 -18.28 -9.37 25.64
CA GLN A 285 -17.99 -10.74 26.05
C GLN A 285 -16.75 -10.81 26.97
N PHE A 286 -16.52 -11.97 27.57
CA PHE A 286 -15.50 -12.16 28.61
C PHE A 286 -14.75 -13.49 28.42
N GLU A 287 -13.44 -13.36 28.19
CA GLU A 287 -12.47 -14.43 27.95
C GLU A 287 -12.03 -15.00 29.31
N CYS A 288 -12.86 -15.87 29.87
CA CYS A 288 -12.55 -16.70 31.03
C CYS A 288 -13.26 -18.05 30.95
N ALA A 289 -12.79 -19.03 31.74
CA ALA A 289 -13.40 -20.35 31.88
C ALA A 289 -14.93 -20.32 32.10
N LEU A 290 -15.41 -19.33 32.87
CA LEU A 290 -16.83 -19.06 33.09
C LEU A 290 -17.27 -17.89 32.20
N GLY A 291 -17.24 -18.14 30.89
CA GLY A 291 -17.48 -17.15 29.84
C GLY A 291 -18.78 -16.41 30.09
N SER A 292 -18.72 -15.08 30.05
CA SER A 292 -19.81 -14.20 30.48
C SER A 292 -20.10 -13.13 29.42
N MET A 293 -21.31 -12.59 29.43
CA MET A 293 -21.74 -11.56 28.47
C MET A 293 -22.61 -10.50 29.14
N TYR A 294 -22.36 -9.23 28.81
CA TYR A 294 -23.07 -8.08 29.37
C TYR A 294 -23.52 -7.09 28.30
N MET A 295 -24.69 -6.47 28.50
CA MET A 295 -25.20 -5.37 27.68
C MET A 295 -25.37 -4.10 28.53
N VAL A 296 -25.11 -2.92 27.95
CA VAL A 296 -25.39 -1.62 28.56
C VAL A 296 -25.85 -0.62 27.50
N GLU A 297 -26.80 0.27 27.84
CA GLU A 297 -27.20 1.37 26.94
C GLU A 297 -26.16 2.49 27.05
N LEU A 298 -25.79 3.13 25.94
CA LEU A 298 -24.84 4.26 25.92
C LEU A 298 -25.56 5.57 25.63
N ASN A 299 -25.11 6.63 26.30
CA ASN A 299 -25.36 8.00 25.86
C ASN A 299 -24.27 8.42 24.88
N GLN A 300 -24.61 9.31 23.94
CA GLN A 300 -23.65 9.97 23.06
C GLN A 300 -23.92 11.48 23.09
N ASP A 301 -22.88 12.28 23.34
CA ASP A 301 -22.97 13.73 23.21
C ASP A 301 -23.09 14.15 21.73
N THR A 302 -24.18 14.82 21.39
CA THR A 302 -24.50 15.19 19.98
C THR A 302 -23.52 16.17 19.33
N SER A 303 -22.66 16.84 20.11
CA SER A 303 -21.76 17.90 19.61
C SER A 303 -20.32 17.43 19.44
N THR A 304 -19.83 16.67 20.42
CA THR A 304 -18.46 16.14 20.54
C THR A 304 -18.34 14.68 20.12
N GLY A 305 -19.44 13.92 20.19
CA GLY A 305 -19.44 12.48 19.95
C GLY A 305 -18.97 11.66 21.14
N LYS A 306 -18.76 12.25 22.32
CA LYS A 306 -18.32 11.47 23.50
C LYS A 306 -19.37 10.43 23.88
N LEU A 307 -18.95 9.18 24.01
CA LEU A 307 -19.77 8.10 24.55
C LEU A 307 -19.62 8.01 26.09
N THR A 308 -20.71 7.65 26.77
CA THR A 308 -20.70 7.28 28.20
C THR A 308 -21.74 6.20 28.50
N PRO A 309 -21.49 5.29 29.46
CA PRO A 309 -22.48 4.30 29.87
C PRO A 309 -23.68 4.99 30.53
N LYS A 310 -24.88 4.47 30.29
CA LYS A 310 -26.11 5.00 30.88
C LYS A 310 -26.40 4.30 32.20
N THR A 311 -26.44 5.09 33.27
CA THR A 311 -26.70 4.64 34.65
C THR A 311 -27.94 3.75 34.72
N ASP A 312 -27.84 2.66 35.49
CA ASP A 312 -28.88 1.66 35.71
C ASP A 312 -29.44 1.01 34.43
N THR A 313 -28.58 0.78 33.42
CA THR A 313 -28.91 -0.03 32.23
C THR A 313 -28.00 -1.24 31.99
N LEU A 314 -27.04 -1.50 32.88
CA LEU A 314 -26.20 -2.70 32.83
C LEU A 314 -27.06 -3.96 33.03
N LYS A 315 -26.83 -4.98 32.21
CA LYS A 315 -27.59 -6.25 32.24
C LYS A 315 -26.71 -7.44 31.88
N TYR A 316 -26.73 -8.48 32.70
CA TYR A 316 -26.18 -9.79 32.35
C TYR A 316 -27.04 -10.48 31.26
N ILE A 317 -26.39 -11.11 30.30
CA ILE A 317 -27.03 -11.87 29.23
C ILE A 317 -27.06 -13.35 29.66
N SER A 318 -28.27 -13.92 29.82
CA SER A 318 -28.40 -15.33 30.24
C SER A 318 -28.01 -16.28 29.11
N GLN A 319 -27.07 -17.17 29.41
CA GLN A 319 -26.50 -18.15 28.49
C GLN A 319 -26.97 -19.59 28.76
N LYS A 320 -27.86 -19.74 29.76
CA LYS A 320 -28.38 -21.01 30.27
C LYS A 320 -28.93 -21.95 29.19
N ALA A 321 -29.51 -21.40 28.13
CA ALA A 321 -30.06 -22.19 27.02
C ALA A 321 -28.99 -22.87 26.13
N GLY A 322 -27.73 -22.43 26.21
CA GLY A 322 -26.59 -22.93 25.44
C GLY A 322 -25.52 -23.65 26.28
N PHE A 323 -25.91 -24.24 27.40
CA PHE A 323 -25.02 -24.92 28.37
C PHE A 323 -24.03 -23.99 29.12
N GLY A 324 -24.24 -22.67 29.07
CA GLY A 324 -23.31 -21.67 29.57
C GLY A 324 -22.33 -21.17 28.51
N GLY A 325 -21.53 -20.18 28.88
CA GLY A 325 -20.45 -19.63 28.07
C GLY A 325 -19.08 -20.11 28.56
N PHE A 326 -18.09 -20.12 27.67
CA PHE A 326 -16.73 -20.58 27.94
C PHE A 326 -15.74 -19.83 27.05
N VAL A 327 -14.78 -19.12 27.67
CA VAL A 327 -13.63 -18.48 27.00
C VAL A 327 -14.06 -17.70 25.75
N HIS A 328 -14.82 -16.61 25.94
CA HIS A 328 -15.27 -15.78 24.83
C HIS A 328 -14.18 -14.78 24.44
N CYS A 329 -13.33 -15.14 23.46
CA CYS A 329 -12.26 -14.29 22.92
C CYS A 329 -12.84 -13.20 21.98
N ALA A 330 -12.42 -13.07 20.71
CA ALA A 330 -12.95 -12.01 19.84
C ALA A 330 -14.35 -12.28 19.25
N GLY A 331 -14.73 -11.46 18.26
CA GLY A 331 -16.04 -11.54 17.63
C GLY A 331 -16.26 -10.54 16.50
N GLN A 332 -17.43 -10.62 15.89
CA GLN A 332 -17.87 -9.74 14.81
C GLN A 332 -19.19 -9.05 15.18
N LYS A 333 -19.27 -7.74 14.90
CA LYS A 333 -20.58 -7.10 14.71
C LYS A 333 -21.11 -7.48 13.33
N THR A 334 -22.15 -8.30 13.28
CA THR A 334 -22.66 -8.85 12.01
C THR A 334 -23.27 -7.78 11.08
N PRO A 335 -23.39 -8.05 9.77
CA PRO A 335 -24.12 -7.20 8.82
C PRO A 335 -25.61 -6.95 9.19
N TRP A 336 -26.20 -7.77 10.07
CA TRP A 336 -27.54 -7.59 10.63
C TRP A 336 -27.56 -7.04 12.07
N ASN A 337 -26.44 -6.45 12.52
CA ASN A 337 -26.34 -5.68 13.77
C ASN A 337 -26.57 -6.53 15.04
N SER A 338 -26.24 -7.82 15.00
CA SER A 338 -26.03 -8.68 16.18
C SER A 338 -24.56 -8.75 16.58
N HIS A 339 -24.30 -9.24 17.79
CA HIS A 339 -22.98 -9.54 18.34
C HIS A 339 -22.74 -11.03 18.16
N LEU A 340 -21.85 -11.41 17.23
CA LEU A 340 -21.42 -12.79 17.01
C LEU A 340 -20.07 -12.97 17.70
N SER A 341 -20.02 -13.88 18.66
CA SER A 341 -18.92 -14.13 19.59
C SER A 341 -18.30 -15.49 19.27
N SER A 342 -17.24 -15.87 19.97
CA SER A 342 -16.60 -17.18 19.91
C SER A 342 -16.63 -17.92 21.25
N GLU A 343 -16.18 -19.17 21.24
CA GLU A 343 -15.74 -19.90 22.43
C GLU A 343 -14.43 -20.59 22.07
N GLU A 344 -13.40 -20.27 22.83
CA GLU A 344 -11.99 -20.57 22.56
C GLU A 344 -11.46 -21.65 23.54
N TYR A 345 -10.18 -22.02 23.46
CA TYR A 345 -9.51 -23.17 24.09
C TYR A 345 -10.36 -24.43 24.39
N GLU A 346 -11.00 -25.01 23.37
CA GLU A 346 -12.02 -26.05 23.57
C GLU A 346 -11.46 -27.32 24.28
N PRO A 347 -12.11 -27.84 25.34
CA PRO A 347 -11.57 -28.98 26.07
C PRO A 347 -11.47 -30.24 25.20
N ASP A 348 -10.33 -30.92 25.14
CA ASP A 348 -10.21 -32.18 24.40
C ASP A 348 -11.07 -33.26 25.07
N ALA A 349 -12.18 -33.63 24.43
CA ALA A 349 -13.14 -34.63 24.92
C ALA A 349 -12.54 -36.05 25.07
N LYS A 350 -11.33 -36.29 24.56
CA LYS A 350 -10.54 -37.50 24.80
C LYS A 350 -9.90 -37.54 26.19
N SER A 351 -9.59 -36.38 26.80
CA SER A 351 -8.89 -36.27 28.09
C SER A 351 -9.12 -34.90 28.77
N PRO A 352 -10.38 -34.48 29.03
CA PRO A 352 -10.69 -33.10 29.36
C PRO A 352 -10.25 -32.67 30.78
N ASP A 353 -10.09 -33.63 31.70
CA ASP A 353 -9.66 -33.41 33.09
C ASP A 353 -8.24 -32.80 33.25
N GLY A 354 -7.49 -32.66 32.14
CA GLY A 354 -6.19 -31.98 32.10
C GLY A 354 -6.26 -30.46 31.90
N ASN A 355 -7.45 -29.90 31.59
CA ASN A 355 -7.65 -28.48 31.30
C ASN A 355 -8.19 -27.74 32.56
N SER A 356 -7.53 -26.63 32.93
CA SER A 356 -7.90 -25.80 34.09
C SER A 356 -9.24 -25.11 33.90
N TYR A 357 -9.47 -24.48 32.74
CA TYR A 357 -10.74 -23.87 32.38
C TYR A 357 -11.90 -24.88 32.38
N TYR A 358 -11.65 -26.12 31.92
CA TYR A 358 -12.67 -27.18 32.02
C TYR A 358 -12.98 -27.56 33.47
N THR A 359 -11.97 -27.60 34.34
CA THR A 359 -12.13 -27.90 35.77
C THR A 359 -12.97 -26.83 36.49
N GLU A 360 -12.80 -25.56 36.10
CA GLU A 360 -13.54 -24.41 36.66
C GLU A 360 -15.05 -24.46 36.41
N LEU A 361 -15.51 -25.10 35.32
CA LEU A 361 -16.94 -25.25 35.00
C LEU A 361 -17.75 -25.96 36.10
N ALA A 362 -17.09 -26.67 37.03
CA ALA A 362 -17.73 -27.15 38.25
C ALA A 362 -18.36 -26.02 39.09
N LYS A 363 -17.89 -24.77 38.98
CA LYS A 363 -18.50 -23.59 39.62
C LYS A 363 -19.80 -23.15 38.93
N TYR A 364 -19.94 -23.38 37.62
CA TYR A 364 -21.17 -23.12 36.86
C TYR A 364 -22.24 -24.19 37.12
N TRP A 365 -21.83 -25.46 37.13
CA TRP A 365 -22.71 -26.63 37.24
C TRP A 365 -23.00 -27.09 38.68
N GLY A 366 -22.15 -26.75 39.65
CA GLY A 366 -22.24 -27.24 41.02
C GLY A 366 -22.06 -28.75 41.10
N GLU A 367 -23.03 -29.46 41.69
CA GLU A 367 -23.02 -30.93 41.81
C GLU A 367 -23.47 -31.66 40.52
N LYS A 368 -23.70 -30.95 39.41
CA LYS A 368 -24.16 -31.53 38.13
C LYS A 368 -23.00 -32.04 37.27
N SER A 369 -23.27 -33.07 36.47
CA SER A 369 -22.35 -33.59 35.46
C SER A 369 -22.48 -32.80 34.15
N TYR A 370 -21.37 -32.60 33.47
CA TYR A 370 -21.27 -31.81 32.23
C TYR A 370 -20.27 -32.45 31.25
N SER A 371 -20.28 -31.98 29.99
CA SER A 371 -19.45 -32.51 28.90
C SER A 371 -18.51 -31.46 28.31
N ALA A 372 -17.33 -31.90 27.87
CA ALA A 372 -16.42 -31.12 27.02
C ALA A 372 -17.10 -30.62 25.73
N TYR A 373 -18.04 -31.40 25.17
CA TYR A 373 -18.73 -31.06 23.94
C TYR A 373 -19.78 -29.94 24.07
N TYR A 374 -20.05 -29.43 25.27
CA TYR A 374 -20.95 -28.29 25.49
C TYR A 374 -20.31 -26.92 25.12
N TYR A 375 -18.99 -26.89 24.89
CA TYR A 375 -18.18 -25.67 24.72
C TYR A 375 -17.29 -25.71 23.48
N GLY A 376 -16.86 -24.55 22.98
CA GLY A 376 -16.09 -24.42 21.73
C GLY A 376 -16.98 -24.14 20.52
N TRP A 377 -18.07 -23.38 20.71
CA TRP A 377 -19.09 -23.07 19.71
C TRP A 377 -19.28 -21.56 19.56
N THR A 378 -19.62 -21.08 18.37
CA THR A 378 -19.92 -19.67 18.10
C THR A 378 -21.25 -19.22 18.75
N PRO A 379 -21.29 -18.30 19.73
CA PRO A 379 -22.53 -17.73 20.26
C PRO A 379 -22.97 -16.47 19.50
N GLU A 380 -24.27 -16.16 19.48
CA GLU A 380 -24.80 -14.91 18.92
C GLU A 380 -25.81 -14.26 19.86
N VAL A 381 -25.63 -12.96 20.13
CA VAL A 381 -26.58 -12.11 20.85
C VAL A 381 -27.23 -11.12 19.90
N LYS A 382 -28.55 -11.26 19.74
CA LYS A 382 -29.42 -10.30 19.05
C LYS A 382 -30.06 -9.35 20.08
N ILE A 383 -30.41 -8.12 19.68
CA ILE A 383 -31.17 -7.19 20.52
C ILE A 383 -32.58 -7.09 19.94
N GLU A 384 -33.56 -7.63 20.65
CA GLU A 384 -34.97 -7.64 20.24
C GLU A 384 -35.82 -6.88 21.26
N ASN A 385 -36.59 -5.88 20.81
CA ASN A 385 -37.41 -5.03 21.69
C ASN A 385 -36.61 -4.31 22.81
N ASN A 386 -35.31 -4.05 22.59
CA ASN A 386 -34.33 -3.54 23.58
C ASN A 386 -33.82 -4.58 24.60
N GLU A 387 -34.08 -5.87 24.40
CA GLU A 387 -33.63 -6.96 25.28
C GLU A 387 -32.65 -7.89 24.56
N PRO A 388 -31.62 -8.44 25.23
CA PRO A 388 -30.66 -9.34 24.61
C PRO A 388 -31.23 -10.77 24.50
N VAL A 389 -31.06 -11.37 23.33
CA VAL A 389 -31.49 -12.73 22.99
C VAL A 389 -30.26 -13.53 22.57
N TYR A 390 -29.83 -14.46 23.42
CA TYR A 390 -28.65 -15.31 23.23
C TYR A 390 -29.00 -16.60 22.47
N SER A 391 -28.08 -17.07 21.64
CA SER A 391 -28.13 -18.33 20.90
C SER A 391 -26.72 -18.89 20.65
N LYS A 392 -26.60 -20.17 20.25
CA LYS A 392 -25.32 -20.86 20.01
C LYS A 392 -25.42 -21.70 18.72
N HIS A 393 -24.44 -21.59 17.82
CA HIS A 393 -24.53 -22.05 16.43
C HIS A 393 -23.81 -23.38 16.17
N TYR A 394 -24.37 -24.47 16.70
CA TYR A 394 -23.84 -25.83 16.54
C TYR A 394 -23.66 -26.29 15.08
N ALA A 395 -24.39 -25.70 14.12
CA ALA A 395 -24.26 -25.97 12.69
C ALA A 395 -22.90 -25.55 12.10
N MET A 396 -22.15 -24.65 12.75
CA MET A 396 -20.82 -24.19 12.31
C MET A 396 -19.67 -25.06 12.83
N GLY A 397 -19.93 -25.94 13.82
CA GLY A 397 -18.95 -26.91 14.33
C GLY A 397 -18.15 -26.44 15.54
N ARG A 398 -17.46 -27.38 16.17
CA ARG A 398 -16.73 -27.23 17.43
C ARG A 398 -15.21 -27.34 17.27
N PHE A 399 -14.51 -26.31 17.73
CA PHE A 399 -13.06 -26.18 17.83
C PHE A 399 -12.77 -24.92 18.68
N SER A 400 -11.53 -24.42 18.68
CA SER A 400 -11.17 -23.17 19.36
C SER A 400 -11.49 -22.00 18.44
N HIS A 401 -12.72 -21.52 18.46
CA HIS A 401 -13.08 -20.40 17.58
C HIS A 401 -12.34 -19.16 18.09
N GLU A 402 -11.53 -18.51 17.26
CA GLU A 402 -11.14 -17.13 17.56
C GLU A 402 -12.25 -16.19 17.09
N LEU A 403 -12.49 -16.15 15.78
CA LEU A 403 -13.45 -15.21 15.20
C LEU A 403 -14.27 -15.85 14.07
N ALA A 404 -15.60 -15.69 14.18
CA ALA A 404 -16.54 -16.02 13.11
C ALA A 404 -16.90 -14.76 12.30
N TYR A 405 -16.35 -14.65 11.08
CA TYR A 405 -16.54 -13.47 10.24
C TYR A 405 -17.59 -13.70 9.15
N VAL A 406 -18.78 -13.11 9.32
CA VAL A 406 -19.85 -13.14 8.32
C VAL A 406 -19.53 -12.22 7.14
N MET A 407 -19.62 -12.77 5.92
CA MET A 407 -19.38 -12.07 4.66
C MET A 407 -20.63 -11.30 4.16
N PRO A 408 -20.48 -10.36 3.20
CA PRO A 408 -21.60 -9.51 2.76
C PRO A 408 -22.75 -10.21 2.02
N ASP A 409 -22.65 -11.50 1.68
CA ASP A 409 -23.80 -12.31 1.22
C ASP A 409 -24.77 -12.68 2.37
N ASN A 410 -24.37 -12.46 3.63
CA ASN A 410 -25.10 -12.86 4.84
C ASN A 410 -25.25 -14.39 4.98
N LYS A 411 -24.38 -15.18 4.35
CA LYS A 411 -24.41 -16.66 4.38
C LYS A 411 -23.05 -17.29 4.64
N THR A 412 -22.01 -16.77 4.01
CA THR A 412 -20.65 -17.28 4.12
C THR A 412 -20.04 -16.74 5.42
N VAL A 413 -19.50 -17.63 6.23
CA VAL A 413 -18.81 -17.29 7.48
C VAL A 413 -17.44 -17.95 7.43
N TYR A 414 -16.38 -17.15 7.53
CA TYR A 414 -15.04 -17.69 7.80
C TYR A 414 -14.86 -17.87 9.30
N LEU A 415 -14.18 -18.94 9.69
CA LEU A 415 -13.97 -19.30 11.08
C LEU A 415 -12.48 -19.59 11.26
N SER A 416 -11.80 -18.78 12.06
CA SER A 416 -10.42 -19.02 12.48
C SER A 416 -10.38 -19.95 13.70
N ASP A 417 -9.29 -20.70 13.81
CA ASP A 417 -9.12 -21.80 14.74
C ASP A 417 -7.83 -21.59 15.55
N ASP A 418 -7.93 -21.12 16.80
CA ASP A 418 -6.75 -20.77 17.60
C ASP A 418 -6.12 -21.99 18.29
N GLY A 419 -4.79 -22.06 18.34
CA GLY A 419 -4.04 -23.12 19.00
C GLY A 419 -2.82 -23.60 18.22
N THR A 420 -2.66 -24.92 18.08
CA THR A 420 -1.50 -25.56 17.46
C THR A 420 -1.96 -26.76 16.65
N ASN A 421 -1.54 -26.86 15.38
CA ASN A 421 -2.06 -27.84 14.42
C ASN A 421 -3.58 -27.69 14.23
N VAL A 422 -3.94 -26.48 13.81
CA VAL A 422 -5.28 -25.94 13.62
C VAL A 422 -5.54 -25.64 12.14
N GLY A 423 -6.75 -25.23 11.75
CA GLY A 423 -7.03 -24.94 10.34
C GLY A 423 -8.17 -23.97 10.04
N LEU A 424 -8.01 -23.20 8.97
CA LEU A 424 -9.01 -22.32 8.39
C LEU A 424 -10.28 -23.08 7.93
N PHE A 425 -11.43 -22.67 8.46
CA PHE A 425 -12.75 -23.21 8.07
C PHE A 425 -13.64 -22.15 7.41
N MET A 426 -14.62 -22.62 6.64
CA MET A 426 -15.67 -21.81 6.01
C MET A 426 -17.01 -22.52 6.16
N PHE A 427 -18.00 -21.85 6.75
CA PHE A 427 -19.40 -22.28 6.77
C PHE A 427 -20.20 -21.51 5.73
N VAL A 428 -21.15 -22.18 5.07
CA VAL A 428 -22.09 -21.55 4.13
C VAL A 428 -23.52 -21.92 4.56
N ALA A 429 -24.24 -20.92 5.06
CA ALA A 429 -25.62 -21.05 5.51
C ALA A 429 -26.60 -21.27 4.34
N ASP A 430 -27.65 -22.07 4.58
CA ASP A 430 -28.70 -22.31 3.58
C ASP A 430 -29.50 -21.03 3.28
N VAL A 431 -29.74 -20.20 4.31
CA VAL A 431 -30.59 -19.01 4.29
C VAL A 431 -29.79 -17.78 4.74
N GLU A 432 -30.04 -16.63 4.13
CA GLU A 432 -29.39 -15.37 4.53
C GLU A 432 -29.79 -14.99 5.95
N LYS A 433 -28.80 -14.62 6.79
CA LYS A 433 -28.99 -14.16 8.19
C LYS A 433 -29.47 -15.22 9.18
N ASP A 434 -29.44 -16.49 8.77
CA ASP A 434 -29.82 -17.63 9.59
C ASP A 434 -28.70 -18.69 9.57
N LEU A 435 -27.83 -18.64 10.58
CA LEU A 435 -26.69 -19.54 10.73
C LEU A 435 -27.08 -20.91 11.32
N SER A 436 -28.37 -21.21 11.47
CA SER A 436 -28.85 -22.45 12.10
C SER A 436 -28.79 -23.70 11.23
N SER A 437 -28.52 -23.57 9.92
CA SER A 437 -28.44 -24.68 8.97
C SER A 437 -27.51 -24.36 7.81
N GLY A 438 -26.60 -25.29 7.47
CA GLY A 438 -25.67 -25.08 6.37
C GLY A 438 -24.54 -26.12 6.27
N THR A 439 -23.62 -25.87 5.34
CA THR A 439 -22.50 -26.77 5.02
C THR A 439 -21.18 -26.19 5.52
N LEU A 440 -20.38 -27.01 6.19
CA LEU A 440 -19.04 -26.65 6.67
C LEU A 440 -17.96 -27.19 5.73
N TYR A 441 -16.93 -26.41 5.48
CA TYR A 441 -15.77 -26.73 4.64
C TYR A 441 -14.47 -26.43 5.40
N ALA A 442 -13.42 -27.20 5.12
CA ALA A 442 -12.06 -26.95 5.59
C ALA A 442 -11.13 -26.56 4.43
N ALA A 443 -10.16 -25.70 4.69
CA ALA A 443 -9.15 -25.33 3.71
C ALA A 443 -8.12 -26.46 3.49
N LYS A 444 -7.56 -26.48 2.28
CA LYS A 444 -6.37 -27.24 1.90
C LYS A 444 -5.39 -26.29 1.22
N TRP A 445 -4.26 -26.07 1.88
CA TRP A 445 -3.14 -25.23 1.45
C TRP A 445 -2.32 -25.97 0.40
N ASN A 446 -2.27 -25.43 -0.83
CA ASN A 446 -1.41 -25.95 -1.89
C ASN A 446 -0.27 -24.94 -2.08
N GLN A 447 0.85 -25.14 -1.38
CA GLN A 447 1.92 -24.14 -1.33
C GLN A 447 2.48 -23.81 -2.71
N THR A 448 2.50 -22.51 -3.04
CA THR A 448 3.08 -21.94 -4.26
C THR A 448 4.43 -21.28 -4.02
N SER A 449 4.75 -20.90 -2.78
CA SER A 449 6.06 -20.35 -2.39
C SER A 449 7.15 -21.42 -2.22
N GLU A 450 8.41 -21.03 -2.38
CA GLU A 450 9.56 -21.87 -2.04
C GLU A 450 9.54 -22.27 -0.55
N ALA A 451 10.00 -23.48 -0.25
CA ALA A 451 9.98 -24.04 1.10
C ALA A 451 11.00 -23.33 2.00
N GLY A 452 10.58 -22.93 3.20
CA GLY A 452 11.42 -22.24 4.18
C GLY A 452 11.70 -20.76 3.86
N VAL A 453 10.92 -20.14 2.96
CA VAL A 453 11.10 -18.74 2.55
C VAL A 453 9.95 -17.85 3.01
N GLY A 454 10.24 -16.94 3.96
CA GLY A 454 9.29 -15.95 4.47
C GLY A 454 8.02 -16.58 5.07
N THR A 455 6.92 -15.87 4.97
CA THR A 455 5.57 -16.31 5.40
C THR A 455 4.82 -17.11 4.34
N GLY A 456 5.41 -17.27 3.14
CA GLY A 456 4.88 -18.10 2.07
C GLY A 456 3.57 -17.63 1.41
N SER A 457 3.11 -18.46 0.48
CA SER A 457 1.85 -18.31 -0.26
C SER A 457 1.33 -19.65 -0.78
N ALA A 458 0.02 -19.76 -0.99
CA ALA A 458 -0.64 -20.94 -1.51
C ALA A 458 -1.90 -20.63 -2.34
N ASP A 459 -2.26 -21.56 -3.22
CA ASP A 459 -3.62 -21.71 -3.74
C ASP A 459 -4.46 -22.54 -2.74
N LEU A 460 -5.70 -22.13 -2.48
CA LEU A 460 -6.61 -22.79 -1.55
C LEU A 460 -7.65 -23.62 -2.29
N THR A 461 -7.86 -24.85 -1.81
CA THR A 461 -8.94 -25.74 -2.23
C THR A 461 -9.79 -26.15 -1.03
N TRP A 462 -11.09 -26.37 -1.23
CA TRP A 462 -12.05 -26.54 -0.13
C TRP A 462 -12.56 -27.97 -0.01
N ILE A 463 -12.52 -28.53 1.20
CA ILE A 463 -12.97 -29.89 1.49
C ILE A 463 -14.28 -29.84 2.26
N ASN A 464 -15.34 -30.39 1.66
CA ASN A 464 -16.68 -30.43 2.23
C ASN A 464 -16.75 -31.41 3.42
N LEU A 465 -16.99 -30.88 4.62
CA LEU A 465 -17.11 -31.68 5.84
C LEU A 465 -18.53 -32.23 6.04
N GLY A 466 -19.54 -31.55 5.49
CA GLY A 466 -20.93 -31.98 5.46
C GLY A 466 -21.93 -30.93 5.95
N HIS A 467 -23.21 -31.18 5.68
CA HIS A 467 -24.35 -30.36 6.08
C HIS A 467 -24.93 -30.80 7.44
N ALA A 468 -25.29 -29.84 8.29
CA ALA A 468 -25.99 -30.06 9.55
C ALA A 468 -26.83 -28.85 9.98
N THR A 469 -27.79 -29.07 10.87
CA THR A 469 -28.55 -28.01 11.57
C THR A 469 -28.19 -27.90 13.05
N ASN A 470 -28.48 -26.74 13.67
CA ASN A 470 -28.35 -26.53 15.11
C ASN A 470 -29.14 -27.58 15.91
N ASP A 471 -30.37 -27.89 15.48
CA ASP A 471 -31.25 -28.87 16.14
C ASP A 471 -30.69 -30.30 16.06
N GLU A 472 -30.15 -30.71 14.90
CA GLU A 472 -29.54 -32.03 14.74
C GLU A 472 -28.35 -32.23 15.68
N ILE A 473 -27.48 -31.22 15.81
CA ILE A 473 -26.29 -31.32 16.66
C ILE A 473 -26.65 -31.13 18.13
N LYS A 474 -27.62 -30.26 18.49
CA LYS A 474 -28.12 -30.20 19.86
C LYS A 474 -28.78 -31.52 20.28
N ASN A 475 -29.50 -32.22 19.41
CA ASN A 475 -30.04 -33.56 19.68
C ASN A 475 -28.95 -34.65 19.79
N ILE A 476 -27.69 -34.38 19.41
CA ILE A 476 -26.54 -35.26 19.69
C ILE A 476 -25.94 -34.96 21.08
N LEU A 477 -25.96 -33.69 21.51
CA LEU A 477 -25.46 -33.25 22.82
C LEU A 477 -26.45 -33.52 23.97
N ASP A 478 -27.74 -33.40 23.68
CA ASP A 478 -28.85 -33.30 24.62
C ASP A 478 -30.12 -33.89 23.95
N PRO A 479 -30.26 -35.23 23.93
CA PRO A 479 -31.32 -35.93 23.21
C PRO A 479 -32.68 -35.99 23.95
N ASP A 480 -32.75 -35.62 25.23
CA ASP A 480 -34.00 -35.63 26.02
C ASP A 480 -34.44 -34.25 26.53
N GLY A 481 -33.56 -33.25 26.51
CA GLY A 481 -33.84 -31.87 26.90
C GLY A 481 -33.58 -31.54 28.38
N ASP A 482 -33.08 -32.48 29.20
CA ASP A 482 -32.66 -32.20 30.58
C ASP A 482 -31.20 -31.72 30.61
N LEU A 483 -31.03 -30.39 30.53
CA LEU A 483 -29.73 -29.70 30.70
C LEU A 483 -29.00 -30.04 32.02
N THR A 484 -29.57 -30.84 32.91
CA THR A 484 -28.99 -31.24 34.19
C THR A 484 -28.51 -32.69 34.25
N THR A 485 -28.55 -33.41 33.13
CA THR A 485 -27.84 -34.67 32.88
C THR A 485 -26.70 -34.48 31.85
N ASN A 486 -25.93 -35.53 31.59
CA ASN A 486 -24.85 -35.53 30.60
C ASN A 486 -25.02 -36.73 29.68
N ASP A 487 -25.61 -36.46 28.52
CA ASP A 487 -26.07 -37.46 27.55
C ASP A 487 -25.38 -37.28 26.18
N ALA A 488 -24.41 -36.36 26.11
CA ALA A 488 -23.52 -36.20 24.96
C ALA A 488 -22.65 -37.47 24.77
N PRO A 489 -22.28 -37.82 23.52
CA PRO A 489 -21.37 -38.94 23.26
C PRO A 489 -20.01 -38.72 23.92
N THR A 490 -19.22 -39.78 24.09
CA THR A 490 -17.79 -39.66 24.41
C THR A 490 -16.93 -39.70 23.13
N PHE A 491 -15.67 -39.25 23.20
CA PHE A 491 -14.68 -39.46 22.13
C PHE A 491 -14.63 -40.94 21.67
N ALA A 492 -14.74 -41.87 22.63
CA ALA A 492 -14.71 -43.31 22.39
C ALA A 492 -15.98 -43.85 21.72
N ASP A 493 -17.08 -43.09 21.62
CA ASP A 493 -18.25 -43.46 20.82
C ASP A 493 -18.08 -43.04 19.35
N ILE A 494 -17.35 -41.95 19.09
CA ILE A 494 -17.11 -41.39 17.75
C ILE A 494 -15.97 -42.11 17.01
N PHE A 495 -14.87 -42.43 17.70
CA PHE A 495 -13.66 -42.99 17.08
C PHE A 495 -13.24 -44.36 17.63
N ASP A 496 -12.63 -45.17 16.76
CA ASP A 496 -11.60 -46.14 17.14
C ASP A 496 -10.24 -45.41 17.13
N SER A 497 -9.32 -45.74 18.04
CA SER A 497 -7.96 -45.17 18.07
C SER A 497 -6.89 -46.22 18.42
N VAL A 498 -5.67 -46.01 17.92
CA VAL A 498 -4.47 -46.82 18.22
C VAL A 498 -3.25 -45.93 18.44
N SER A 499 -2.14 -46.48 18.94
CA SER A 499 -0.87 -45.77 19.08
C SER A 499 -0.12 -45.70 17.75
N ALA A 500 0.40 -44.52 17.41
CA ALA A 500 1.32 -44.37 16.28
C ALA A 500 2.66 -45.07 16.54
N THR A 501 3.32 -45.50 15.46
CA THR A 501 4.68 -46.04 15.48
C THR A 501 5.52 -45.35 14.41
N ASN A 502 6.54 -44.58 14.82
CA ASN A 502 7.48 -43.88 13.94
C ASN A 502 6.80 -43.07 12.81
N GLY A 503 5.77 -42.27 13.13
CA GLY A 503 5.04 -41.49 12.14
C GLY A 503 4.01 -42.28 11.32
N THR A 504 3.75 -43.56 11.64
CA THR A 504 2.82 -44.43 10.89
C THR A 504 1.76 -45.10 11.76
N CYS A 505 0.65 -45.50 11.14
CA CYS A 505 -0.51 -46.11 11.79
C CYS A 505 -0.79 -47.54 11.30
N ASP A 506 -1.49 -48.33 12.12
CA ASP A 506 -1.99 -49.64 11.73
C ASP A 506 -3.00 -49.57 10.56
N SER A 507 -3.07 -50.65 9.78
CA SER A 507 -3.91 -50.72 8.58
C SER A 507 -5.40 -50.49 8.88
N GLY A 508 -5.94 -49.41 8.31
CA GLY A 508 -7.33 -48.99 8.51
C GLY A 508 -7.52 -47.82 9.48
N PHE A 509 -6.44 -47.33 10.08
CA PHE A 509 -6.36 -46.04 10.77
C PHE A 509 -5.58 -45.04 9.92
N THR A 510 -5.88 -43.76 10.09
CA THR A 510 -5.21 -42.65 9.40
C THR A 510 -4.41 -41.84 10.42
N SER A 511 -3.19 -41.44 10.04
CA SER A 511 -2.34 -40.53 10.80
C SER A 511 -2.83 -39.10 10.63
N ILE A 512 -2.98 -38.37 11.74
CA ILE A 512 -3.29 -36.95 11.77
C ILE A 512 -2.47 -36.25 12.86
N ASN A 513 -2.25 -34.95 12.72
CA ASN A 513 -1.73 -34.09 13.79
C ASN A 513 -2.77 -33.03 14.14
N THR A 514 -2.96 -32.79 15.45
CA THR A 514 -3.84 -31.76 16.02
C THR A 514 -3.18 -31.20 17.30
N SER A 515 -3.86 -30.32 18.04
CA SER A 515 -3.45 -29.86 19.38
C SER A 515 -3.10 -31.01 20.36
N ALA A 516 -3.61 -32.22 20.14
CA ALA A 516 -3.29 -33.43 20.92
C ALA A 516 -2.00 -34.17 20.46
N GLY A 517 -1.30 -33.66 19.45
CA GLY A 517 -0.15 -34.30 18.80
C GLY A 517 -0.55 -35.32 17.74
N GLN A 518 0.34 -36.29 17.45
CA GLN A 518 0.07 -37.33 16.46
C GLN A 518 -0.96 -38.35 16.98
N GLU A 519 -2.03 -38.56 16.21
CA GLU A 519 -3.06 -39.56 16.47
C GLU A 519 -3.26 -40.52 15.30
N CYS A 520 -3.56 -41.79 15.60
CA CYS A 520 -4.00 -42.78 14.62
C CYS A 520 -5.49 -43.08 14.84
N LEU A 521 -6.36 -42.41 14.08
CA LEU A 521 -7.81 -42.45 14.28
C LEU A 521 -8.56 -43.11 13.13
N LYS A 522 -9.78 -43.56 13.43
CA LYS A 522 -10.75 -44.08 12.48
C LYS A 522 -12.16 -43.79 12.98
N ILE A 523 -13.00 -43.19 12.14
CA ILE A 523 -14.40 -42.86 12.46
C ILE A 523 -15.24 -44.16 12.58
N LYS A 524 -16.13 -44.21 13.56
CA LYS A 524 -17.11 -45.31 13.72
C LYS A 524 -18.30 -45.11 12.78
N SER A 525 -18.73 -46.21 12.17
CA SER A 525 -19.82 -46.23 11.17
C SER A 525 -21.09 -45.57 11.71
N GLY A 526 -21.54 -44.48 11.08
CA GLY A 526 -22.72 -43.71 11.48
C GLY A 526 -22.42 -42.49 12.36
N MET A 527 -21.18 -42.33 12.84
CA MET A 527 -20.75 -41.19 13.65
C MET A 527 -20.14 -40.06 12.80
N GLU A 528 -20.24 -40.12 11.47
CA GLU A 528 -19.62 -39.13 10.57
C GLU A 528 -20.18 -37.71 10.80
N LYS A 529 -21.49 -37.57 11.09
CA LYS A 529 -22.09 -36.26 11.44
C LYS A 529 -21.57 -35.73 12.78
N ALA A 530 -21.48 -36.59 13.80
CA ALA A 530 -20.93 -36.23 15.11
C ALA A 530 -19.46 -35.80 14.99
N ALA A 531 -18.63 -36.58 14.29
CA ALA A 531 -17.24 -36.22 14.02
C ALA A 531 -17.12 -34.88 13.27
N SER A 532 -17.96 -34.65 12.25
CA SER A 532 -17.96 -33.43 11.43
C SER A 532 -18.40 -32.14 12.14
N ARG A 533 -18.78 -32.20 13.42
CA ARG A 533 -19.25 -31.06 14.22
C ARG A 533 -18.77 -31.01 15.66
N LEU A 534 -18.47 -32.13 16.31
CA LEU A 534 -17.92 -32.17 17.68
C LEU A 534 -16.38 -32.20 17.71
N GLU A 535 -15.77 -32.66 16.62
CA GLU A 535 -14.36 -33.05 16.51
C GLU A 535 -13.79 -32.56 15.16
N VAL A 536 -14.06 -31.29 14.83
CA VAL A 536 -13.91 -30.74 13.48
C VAL A 536 -12.47 -30.82 12.98
N ARG A 537 -11.49 -30.41 13.78
CA ARG A 537 -10.05 -30.53 13.51
C ARG A 537 -9.67 -31.95 13.08
N ARG A 538 -10.02 -32.94 13.92
CA ARG A 538 -9.75 -34.36 13.68
C ARG A 538 -10.45 -34.87 12.42
N TYR A 539 -11.71 -34.54 12.23
CA TYR A 539 -12.48 -34.95 11.05
C TYR A 539 -11.96 -34.31 9.75
N ALA A 540 -11.53 -33.05 9.77
CA ALA A 540 -10.94 -32.36 8.63
C ALA A 540 -9.59 -32.97 8.22
N ALA A 541 -8.70 -33.21 9.18
CA ALA A 541 -7.44 -33.92 8.94
C ALA A 541 -7.67 -35.34 8.36
N LEU A 542 -8.67 -36.07 8.86
CA LEU A 542 -9.08 -37.37 8.33
C LEU A 542 -9.67 -37.31 6.90
N LYS A 543 -10.03 -36.12 6.39
CA LYS A 543 -10.41 -35.88 4.99
C LYS A 543 -9.26 -35.33 4.14
N GLY A 544 -8.08 -35.10 4.73
CA GLY A 544 -6.89 -34.56 4.07
C GLY A 544 -6.84 -33.04 3.97
N ALA A 545 -7.61 -32.31 4.79
CA ALA A 545 -7.50 -30.86 4.95
C ALA A 545 -6.18 -30.49 5.63
N THR A 546 -5.78 -29.22 5.55
CA THR A 546 -4.58 -28.72 6.24
C THR A 546 -4.92 -28.40 7.69
N THR A 547 -4.31 -29.12 8.64
CA THR A 547 -4.40 -28.84 10.08
C THR A 547 -3.00 -28.56 10.66
N GLU A 548 -2.29 -27.67 9.98
CA GLU A 548 -0.89 -27.32 10.21
C GLU A 548 -0.69 -25.84 10.61
N PHE A 549 -1.76 -25.04 10.56
CA PHE A 549 -1.72 -23.66 11.04
C PHE A 549 -1.48 -23.64 12.57
N ASN A 550 -1.13 -22.47 13.09
CA ASN A 550 -0.79 -22.28 14.49
C ASN A 550 -1.05 -20.82 14.89
N LYS A 551 -1.81 -20.60 15.95
CA LYS A 551 -2.33 -19.27 16.36
C LYS A 551 -3.00 -18.52 15.19
N GLU A 552 -4.05 -19.10 14.60
CA GLU A 552 -4.85 -18.45 13.54
C GLU A 552 -6.01 -17.68 14.18
N GLU A 553 -6.01 -16.35 14.01
CA GLU A 553 -6.73 -15.45 14.91
C GLU A 553 -7.70 -14.51 14.20
N GLY A 554 -7.65 -13.19 14.44
CA GLY A 554 -8.57 -12.20 13.88
C GLY A 554 -8.76 -12.26 12.36
N ILE A 555 -10.03 -12.16 11.91
CA ILE A 555 -10.42 -12.14 10.50
C ILE A 555 -11.10 -10.80 10.15
N THR A 556 -10.81 -10.24 8.98
CA THR A 556 -11.55 -9.07 8.46
C THR A 556 -11.61 -9.01 6.92
N PHE A 557 -12.40 -8.12 6.34
CA PHE A 557 -12.69 -8.09 4.88
C PHE A 557 -12.73 -6.68 4.27
N ASP A 558 -11.90 -6.40 3.26
CA ASP A 558 -12.16 -5.29 2.34
C ASP A 558 -13.14 -5.75 1.24
N LYS A 559 -14.41 -5.37 1.37
CA LYS A 559 -15.44 -5.71 0.37
C LYS A 559 -15.26 -5.03 -1.00
N ASN A 560 -14.39 -4.02 -1.12
CA ASN A 560 -14.13 -3.34 -2.39
C ASN A 560 -12.97 -3.99 -3.17
N ALA A 561 -11.92 -4.44 -2.48
CA ALA A 561 -10.86 -5.26 -3.07
C ALA A 561 -11.17 -6.77 -3.06
N GLY A 562 -12.20 -7.19 -2.32
CA GLY A 562 -12.55 -8.59 -2.01
C GLY A 562 -11.38 -9.38 -1.45
N LYS A 563 -10.65 -8.74 -0.56
CA LYS A 563 -9.55 -9.35 0.18
C LYS A 563 -10.04 -9.64 1.58
N LEU A 564 -10.13 -10.92 1.91
CA LEU A 564 -10.14 -11.35 3.30
C LEU A 564 -8.71 -11.15 3.84
N TYR A 565 -8.60 -10.82 5.11
CA TYR A 565 -7.36 -10.80 5.84
C TYR A 565 -7.51 -11.68 7.07
N VAL A 566 -6.50 -12.48 7.36
CA VAL A 566 -6.43 -13.42 8.47
C VAL A 566 -5.07 -13.23 9.12
N SER A 567 -5.02 -13.15 10.44
CA SER A 567 -3.79 -13.06 11.21
C SER A 567 -3.30 -14.43 11.69
N ILE A 568 -1.99 -14.54 11.84
CA ILE A 568 -1.28 -15.70 12.37
C ILE A 568 -0.28 -15.15 13.38
N SER A 569 -0.56 -15.23 14.69
CA SER A 569 0.35 -14.66 15.71
C SER A 569 1.69 -15.38 15.82
N ASP A 570 1.75 -16.66 15.46
CA ASP A 570 2.95 -17.47 15.60
C ASP A 570 3.16 -18.40 14.38
N ALA A 571 3.89 -17.92 13.38
CA ALA A 571 4.16 -18.65 12.14
C ALA A 571 5.30 -19.69 12.33
N ARG A 572 5.02 -20.72 13.14
CA ARG A 572 5.94 -21.80 13.56
C ARG A 572 5.19 -23.13 13.73
N LYS A 573 5.87 -24.14 14.29
CA LYS A 573 5.32 -25.44 14.71
C LYS A 573 4.82 -26.24 13.49
N GLY A 574 3.51 -26.46 13.33
CA GLY A 574 2.96 -27.20 12.19
C GLY A 574 3.29 -26.57 10.83
N MET A 575 3.55 -25.25 10.80
CA MET A 575 3.85 -24.49 9.59
C MET A 575 5.30 -24.63 9.08
N GLU A 576 6.17 -25.34 9.82
CA GLU A 576 7.58 -25.56 9.48
C GLU A 576 7.80 -26.94 8.82
N ASP A 577 8.55 -26.99 7.72
CA ASP A 577 8.73 -28.21 6.90
C ASP A 577 9.27 -29.41 7.71
N ASN A 578 8.47 -30.47 7.82
CA ASN A 578 8.75 -31.70 8.59
C ASN A 578 9.08 -31.44 10.09
N SER A 579 8.43 -30.47 10.73
CA SER A 579 8.68 -30.16 12.14
C SER A 579 8.28 -31.29 13.10
N SER A 580 8.67 -31.17 14.37
CA SER A 580 8.20 -32.07 15.45
C SER A 580 6.70 -31.97 15.75
N TYR A 581 5.98 -31.05 15.11
CA TYR A 581 4.55 -30.83 15.24
C TYR A 581 3.74 -31.40 14.05
N ASP A 582 4.39 -31.76 12.94
CA ASP A 582 3.74 -32.54 11.86
C ASP A 582 4.43 -33.91 11.64
N VAL A 583 4.41 -34.75 12.67
CA VAL A 583 4.97 -36.11 12.59
C VAL A 583 4.01 -37.00 11.82
N GLY A 584 4.25 -37.14 10.51
CA GLY A 584 3.46 -38.03 9.64
C GLY A 584 2.03 -37.55 9.36
N GLY A 585 1.80 -36.24 9.33
CA GLY A 585 0.60 -35.65 8.76
C GLY A 585 0.78 -35.34 7.28
N SER A 586 0.25 -34.21 6.83
CA SER A 586 0.25 -33.82 5.41
C SER A 586 1.53 -33.11 4.97
N ASN A 587 2.18 -32.35 5.86
CA ASN A 587 3.24 -31.39 5.55
C ASN A 587 2.89 -30.60 4.28
N ASP A 588 1.78 -29.85 4.30
CA ASP A 588 1.36 -28.91 3.28
C ASP A 588 2.13 -27.58 3.39
N ILE A 589 2.27 -27.06 4.62
CA ILE A 589 2.83 -25.74 4.93
C ILE A 589 4.31 -25.85 5.23
N LYS A 590 5.13 -25.07 4.51
CA LYS A 590 6.60 -25.12 4.54
C LYS A 590 7.16 -23.71 4.50
N ILE A 591 6.95 -22.94 5.56
CA ILE A 591 7.37 -21.52 5.63
C ILE A 591 8.59 -21.34 6.55
N ALA A 592 9.15 -20.13 6.59
CA ALA A 592 10.22 -19.79 7.52
C ALA A 592 9.64 -19.56 8.92
N ALA A 593 10.27 -20.13 9.94
CA ALA A 593 9.87 -19.99 11.34
C ALA A 593 9.89 -18.51 11.80
N ASN A 594 8.71 -17.91 12.00
CA ASN A 594 8.57 -16.54 12.48
C ASN A 594 7.67 -16.45 13.71
N LYS A 595 8.32 -16.37 14.87
CA LYS A 595 7.66 -16.21 16.18
C LYS A 595 6.94 -14.88 16.40
N CYS A 596 7.13 -13.88 15.54
CA CYS A 596 6.48 -12.57 15.62
C CYS A 596 5.20 -12.51 14.76
N GLY A 597 4.83 -13.61 14.11
CA GLY A 597 3.60 -13.73 13.33
C GLY A 597 3.54 -12.89 12.06
N ALA A 598 2.39 -12.94 11.41
CA ALA A 598 2.11 -12.21 10.17
C ALA A 598 0.61 -12.07 9.90
N VAL A 599 0.25 -11.07 9.10
CA VAL A 599 -1.08 -10.95 8.50
C VAL A 599 -1.03 -11.39 7.05
N TYR A 600 -2.01 -12.20 6.66
CA TYR A 600 -2.18 -12.74 5.32
C TYR A 600 -3.35 -12.04 4.61
N SER A 601 -3.30 -12.02 3.28
CA SER A 601 -4.40 -11.61 2.41
C SER A 601 -4.83 -12.79 1.53
N LEU A 602 -6.14 -12.95 1.39
CA LEU A 602 -6.79 -14.01 0.62
C LEU A 602 -7.76 -13.36 -0.37
N ASP A 603 -7.59 -13.61 -1.66
CA ASP A 603 -8.50 -13.11 -2.69
C ASP A 603 -9.79 -13.95 -2.74
N VAL A 604 -10.94 -13.29 -2.77
CA VAL A 604 -12.21 -13.91 -3.20
C VAL A 604 -12.13 -14.33 -4.67
N SER A 605 -12.63 -15.51 -4.99
CA SER A 605 -12.74 -16.00 -6.36
C SER A 605 -13.87 -15.32 -7.12
N THR A 606 -13.55 -14.80 -8.30
CA THR A 606 -14.53 -14.37 -9.30
C THR A 606 -15.11 -15.55 -10.11
N SER A 607 -14.51 -16.74 -10.06
CA SER A 607 -15.06 -17.93 -10.73
C SER A 607 -15.82 -18.82 -9.77
N GLU A 608 -16.81 -19.58 -10.28
CA GLU A 608 -17.49 -20.66 -9.55
C GLU A 608 -16.45 -21.58 -8.90
N VAL A 609 -16.37 -21.57 -7.57
CA VAL A 609 -15.46 -22.45 -6.82
C VAL A 609 -16.16 -23.76 -6.52
N LYS A 610 -15.38 -24.85 -6.55
CA LYS A 610 -15.86 -26.19 -6.25
C LYS A 610 -15.09 -26.80 -5.09
N ASP A 611 -15.75 -27.65 -4.35
CA ASP A 611 -15.09 -28.52 -3.39
C ASP A 611 -14.21 -29.56 -4.10
N THR A 612 -13.35 -30.24 -3.34
CA THR A 612 -12.49 -31.33 -3.85
C THR A 612 -13.26 -32.53 -4.40
N SER A 613 -14.59 -32.59 -4.22
CA SER A 613 -15.50 -33.56 -4.86
C SER A 613 -16.13 -33.04 -6.16
N ASN A 614 -15.70 -31.87 -6.66
CA ASN A 614 -16.22 -31.20 -7.86
C ASN A 614 -17.70 -30.75 -7.74
N THR A 615 -18.18 -30.52 -6.50
CA THR A 615 -19.48 -29.89 -6.21
C THR A 615 -19.31 -28.38 -6.16
N ALA A 616 -20.20 -27.62 -6.80
CA ALA A 616 -20.17 -26.16 -6.68
C ALA A 616 -20.52 -25.71 -5.26
N ILE A 617 -19.70 -24.81 -4.69
CA ILE A 617 -19.95 -24.23 -3.38
C ILE A 617 -20.98 -23.10 -3.53
N ALA A 618 -22.00 -23.08 -2.66
CA ALA A 618 -23.15 -22.19 -2.76
C ALA A 618 -22.87 -20.74 -2.28
N SER A 619 -21.72 -20.18 -2.65
CA SER A 619 -21.22 -18.87 -2.22
C SER A 619 -20.46 -18.14 -3.33
N THR A 620 -20.56 -16.82 -3.36
CA THR A 620 -19.75 -15.92 -4.22
C THR A 620 -18.59 -15.28 -3.46
N TYR A 621 -18.33 -15.69 -2.21
CA TYR A 621 -17.32 -15.13 -1.31
C TYR A 621 -16.24 -16.14 -0.92
N VAL A 622 -16.12 -17.24 -1.68
CA VAL A 622 -15.11 -18.30 -1.49
C VAL A 622 -13.74 -17.80 -1.91
N VAL A 623 -12.75 -17.80 -0.99
CA VAL A 623 -11.37 -17.42 -1.30
C VAL A 623 -10.61 -18.54 -2.00
N LYS A 624 -9.66 -18.17 -2.86
CA LYS A 624 -8.91 -19.07 -3.76
C LYS A 624 -7.42 -19.19 -3.47
N ASN A 625 -6.86 -18.32 -2.63
CA ASN A 625 -5.42 -18.24 -2.33
C ASN A 625 -5.19 -17.60 -0.96
N MET A 626 -3.94 -17.63 -0.48
CA MET A 626 -3.49 -16.98 0.75
C MET A 626 -2.02 -16.59 0.62
N GLN A 627 -1.65 -15.38 1.05
CA GLN A 627 -0.27 -14.88 1.00
C GLN A 627 0.01 -13.88 2.12
N GLY A 628 1.21 -13.88 2.69
CA GLY A 628 1.60 -12.84 3.64
C GLY A 628 1.60 -11.43 3.01
N ILE A 629 1.24 -10.41 3.80
CA ILE A 629 1.28 -8.99 3.38
C ILE A 629 2.05 -8.07 4.35
N VAL A 630 2.10 -8.42 5.63
CA VAL A 630 2.96 -7.79 6.64
C VAL A 630 3.33 -8.85 7.67
N ALA A 631 4.57 -8.84 8.14
CA ALA A 631 5.11 -9.83 9.07
C ALA A 631 5.90 -9.15 10.18
N GLY A 632 5.88 -9.73 11.38
CA GLY A 632 6.73 -9.28 12.46
C GLY A 632 8.19 -9.65 12.23
N ILE A 633 9.12 -8.89 12.82
CA ILE A 633 10.56 -9.08 12.63
C ILE A 633 11.18 -9.57 13.95
N PRO A 634 11.66 -10.83 14.04
CA PRO A 634 12.39 -11.32 15.22
C PRO A 634 13.71 -10.56 15.43
N THR A 635 13.79 -9.82 16.54
CA THR A 635 14.90 -8.89 16.84
C THR A 635 15.40 -9.12 18.27
N SER A 636 16.65 -8.72 18.55
CA SER A 636 17.20 -8.70 19.91
C SER A 636 17.90 -7.37 20.18
N TYR A 637 17.42 -6.62 21.18
CA TYR A 637 18.06 -5.38 21.61
C TYR A 637 19.09 -5.64 22.71
N ASP A 638 20.19 -4.87 22.72
CA ASP A 638 21.16 -4.91 23.82
C ASP A 638 20.53 -4.47 25.16
N SER A 639 21.03 -5.00 26.27
CA SER A 639 20.63 -4.64 27.64
C SER A 639 20.69 -3.14 27.99
N SER A 640 21.46 -2.35 27.26
CA SER A 640 21.59 -0.89 27.41
C SER A 640 20.71 -0.09 26.44
N SER A 641 19.95 -0.76 25.55
CA SER A 641 18.98 -0.13 24.66
C SER A 641 17.76 0.38 25.42
N ALA A 642 17.17 1.50 24.98
CA ALA A 642 15.86 1.94 25.45
C ALA A 642 14.74 0.93 25.14
N TYR A 643 14.96 0.04 24.16
CA TYR A 643 14.03 -1.02 23.76
C TYR A 643 14.38 -2.40 24.37
N ALA A 644 15.28 -2.46 25.36
CA ALA A 644 15.62 -3.70 26.04
C ALA A 644 14.38 -4.37 26.66
N GLY A 645 14.27 -5.70 26.47
CA GLY A 645 13.11 -6.50 26.88
C GLY A 645 12.15 -6.84 25.74
N ASN A 646 12.09 -6.02 24.69
CA ASN A 646 11.40 -6.40 23.44
C ASN A 646 12.24 -7.45 22.69
N SER A 647 11.57 -8.35 21.96
CA SER A 647 12.22 -9.39 21.14
C SER A 647 11.57 -9.61 19.77
N CYS A 648 10.64 -8.74 19.38
CA CYS A 648 10.35 -8.41 17.98
C CYS A 648 10.75 -6.94 17.77
N ASP A 649 10.87 -6.48 16.52
CA ASP A 649 11.23 -5.08 16.26
C ASP A 649 10.08 -4.13 16.61
N VAL A 650 10.33 -3.12 17.45
CA VAL A 650 9.32 -2.17 17.93
C VAL A 650 8.72 -1.26 16.85
N ASN A 651 9.15 -1.41 15.59
CA ASN A 651 8.65 -0.71 14.41
C ASN A 651 7.96 -1.67 13.40
N ALA A 652 7.85 -2.96 13.75
CA ALA A 652 7.07 -3.97 13.05
C ALA A 652 5.97 -4.51 13.98
N ILE A 653 5.04 -5.30 13.45
CA ILE A 653 4.07 -6.03 14.27
C ILE A 653 4.74 -7.15 15.08
N ALA A 654 4.12 -7.57 16.17
CA ALA A 654 4.50 -8.78 16.91
C ALA A 654 3.25 -9.47 17.45
N SER A 655 3.08 -10.75 17.10
CA SER A 655 1.84 -11.51 17.36
C SER A 655 0.59 -10.71 16.95
N PRO A 656 0.39 -10.45 15.65
CA PRO A 656 -0.83 -9.85 15.17
C PRO A 656 -2.01 -10.77 15.47
N ASP A 657 -2.97 -10.28 16.24
CA ASP A 657 -4.23 -10.94 16.54
C ASP A 657 -5.35 -10.15 15.85
N ASN A 658 -5.92 -9.16 16.53
CA ASN A 658 -7.22 -8.59 16.21
C ASN A 658 -7.19 -7.81 14.87
N LEU A 659 -8.00 -8.18 13.88
CA LEU A 659 -8.05 -7.51 12.57
C LEU A 659 -9.35 -6.73 12.31
N SER A 660 -9.23 -5.53 11.74
CA SER A 660 -10.38 -4.68 11.42
C SER A 660 -10.13 -3.75 10.23
N PHE A 661 -10.77 -4.00 9.09
CA PHE A 661 -10.65 -3.15 7.90
C PHE A 661 -11.65 -1.99 7.92
N LEU A 662 -11.17 -0.74 7.74
CA LEU A 662 -12.06 0.41 7.59
C LEU A 662 -12.71 0.40 6.20
N GLU A 663 -14.02 0.18 6.17
CA GLU A 663 -14.80 0.10 4.94
C GLU A 663 -14.58 1.31 4.00
N ASN A 664 -14.36 1.05 2.72
CA ASN A 664 -14.13 2.06 1.68
C ASN A 664 -12.87 2.91 1.88
N SER A 665 -11.85 2.36 2.54
CA SER A 665 -10.52 2.98 2.69
C SER A 665 -9.42 2.08 2.08
N ASN A 666 -8.16 2.29 2.47
CA ASN A 666 -7.09 1.29 2.31
C ASN A 666 -6.54 0.83 3.67
N THR A 667 -7.19 1.18 4.78
CA THR A 667 -6.67 1.10 6.14
C THR A 667 -7.17 -0.16 6.84
N LEU A 668 -6.25 -1.10 7.05
CA LEU A 668 -6.40 -2.23 7.96
C LEU A 668 -5.93 -1.82 9.37
N VAL A 669 -6.68 -2.15 10.41
CA VAL A 669 -6.19 -2.14 11.80
C VAL A 669 -5.73 -3.54 12.19
N ILE A 670 -4.65 -3.59 12.97
CA ILE A 670 -4.03 -4.80 13.51
C ILE A 670 -3.76 -4.55 15.01
N GLY A 671 -4.35 -5.35 15.90
CA GLY A 671 -3.99 -5.43 17.31
C GLY A 671 -2.92 -6.49 17.57
N GLU A 672 -2.30 -6.46 18.75
CA GLU A 672 -1.32 -7.44 19.22
C GLU A 672 -1.75 -8.08 20.55
N ASP A 673 -1.65 -9.41 20.65
CA ASP A 673 -1.35 -10.09 21.91
C ASP A 673 0.08 -10.64 21.86
N THR A 674 1.02 -9.93 22.47
CA THR A 674 2.41 -10.38 22.51
C THR A 674 3.08 -10.22 23.86
N SER A 675 3.92 -11.22 24.16
CA SER A 675 5.00 -11.12 25.15
C SER A 675 6.33 -10.64 24.53
N TYR A 676 6.35 -10.36 23.22
CA TYR A 676 7.57 -9.94 22.51
C TYR A 676 7.70 -8.42 22.36
N HIS A 677 6.62 -7.65 22.58
CA HIS A 677 6.66 -6.24 22.93
C HIS A 677 6.35 -6.06 24.42
N LYS A 678 6.83 -4.97 25.02
CA LYS A 678 6.52 -4.62 26.42
C LYS A 678 5.11 -4.08 26.62
N ASN A 679 4.61 -3.39 25.61
CA ASN A 679 3.31 -2.74 25.55
C ASN A 679 2.76 -3.10 24.18
N ASN A 680 1.60 -3.76 24.15
CA ASN A 680 0.96 -4.20 22.92
C ASN A 680 0.41 -3.00 22.12
N VAL A 681 0.37 -3.15 20.81
CA VAL A 681 0.16 -2.04 19.87
C VAL A 681 -1.10 -2.24 19.02
N VAL A 682 -1.87 -1.16 18.84
CA VAL A 682 -2.81 -1.06 17.71
C VAL A 682 -2.13 -0.31 16.57
N TRP A 683 -1.85 -1.04 15.51
CA TRP A 683 -1.30 -0.51 14.27
C TRP A 683 -2.40 -0.15 13.28
N THR A 684 -2.11 0.81 12.40
CA THR A 684 -2.82 0.93 11.12
C THR A 684 -1.88 0.62 9.98
N TYR A 685 -2.29 -0.31 9.12
CA TYR A 685 -1.58 -0.72 7.91
C TYR A 685 -2.32 -0.23 6.67
N ASN A 686 -1.66 0.55 5.83
CA ASN A 686 -2.20 1.02 4.57
C ASN A 686 -1.92 0.00 3.46
N THR A 687 -2.93 -0.81 3.14
CA THR A 687 -2.89 -1.87 2.11
C THR A 687 -2.56 -1.40 0.69
N LYS A 688 -2.44 -0.09 0.44
CA LYS A 688 -2.00 0.48 -0.84
C LYS A 688 -0.57 1.06 -0.82
N THR A 689 -0.11 1.63 0.30
CA THR A 689 1.26 2.19 0.43
C THR A 689 2.21 1.30 1.24
N THR A 690 1.72 0.14 1.68
CA THR A 690 2.36 -0.84 2.60
C THR A 690 2.91 -0.23 3.89
N GLU A 691 2.45 0.96 4.25
CA GLU A 691 2.89 1.68 5.44
C GLU A 691 2.22 1.12 6.70
N LEU A 692 3.00 0.95 7.76
CA LEU A 692 2.55 0.54 9.08
C LEU A 692 2.79 1.71 10.05
N THR A 693 1.74 2.14 10.77
CA THR A 693 1.79 3.30 11.68
C THR A 693 1.32 2.90 13.07
N LYS A 694 2.11 3.21 14.12
CA LYS A 694 1.72 3.00 15.53
C LYS A 694 0.65 4.01 15.96
N THR A 695 -0.54 3.55 16.36
CA THR A 695 -1.70 4.46 16.65
C THR A 695 -2.20 4.48 18.09
N PHE A 696 -2.05 3.37 18.81
CA PHE A 696 -2.34 3.25 20.24
C PHE A 696 -1.40 2.20 20.85
N THR A 697 -1.08 2.33 22.14
CA THR A 697 -0.41 1.28 22.91
C THR A 697 -1.09 1.04 24.24
N THR A 698 -1.15 -0.22 24.66
CA THR A 698 -1.65 -0.67 25.96
C THR A 698 -0.70 -0.24 27.10
N PRO A 699 -1.14 -0.24 28.36
CA PRO A 699 -0.23 -0.24 29.51
C PRO A 699 0.45 -1.61 29.69
N LEU A 700 1.50 -1.71 30.53
CA LEU A 700 2.20 -2.97 30.80
C LEU A 700 1.25 -4.10 31.22
N GLY A 701 1.57 -5.32 30.80
CA GLY A 701 0.79 -6.52 31.05
C GLY A 701 -0.43 -6.69 30.15
N ALA A 702 -0.96 -5.62 29.55
CA ALA A 702 -2.16 -5.70 28.73
C ALA A 702 -1.90 -6.00 27.24
N GLU A 703 -2.70 -6.90 26.69
CA GLU A 703 -2.98 -7.07 25.26
C GLU A 703 -4.04 -6.06 24.77
N THR A 704 -4.28 -6.01 23.46
CA THR A 704 -5.26 -5.08 22.84
C THR A 704 -6.34 -5.78 22.01
N THR A 705 -7.27 -6.44 22.70
CA THR A 705 -8.47 -7.02 22.08
C THR A 705 -9.51 -5.96 21.66
N SER A 706 -10.54 -6.41 20.96
CA SER A 706 -11.64 -5.59 20.42
C SER A 706 -11.22 -4.42 19.51
N ALA A 707 -10.10 -4.50 18.78
CA ALA A 707 -9.51 -3.41 17.98
C ALA A 707 -10.31 -3.09 16.69
N PHE A 708 -11.58 -2.68 16.84
CA PHE A 708 -12.62 -2.80 15.82
C PHE A 708 -13.22 -1.47 15.36
N TRP A 709 -13.53 -1.35 14.06
CA TRP A 709 -14.11 -0.13 13.48
C TRP A 709 -15.63 -0.08 13.63
N PHE A 710 -16.11 1.01 14.23
CA PHE A 710 -17.54 1.34 14.31
C PHE A 710 -17.83 2.62 13.50
N PRO A 711 -17.95 2.53 12.17
CA PRO A 711 -18.27 3.66 11.31
C PRO A 711 -19.73 4.09 11.45
N ASN A 712 -19.97 5.41 11.41
CA ASN A 712 -21.29 6.04 11.33
C ASN A 712 -22.32 5.46 12.33
N LEU A 713 -21.99 5.52 13.63
CA LEU A 713 -22.95 5.31 14.71
C LEU A 713 -23.92 6.51 14.80
N ALA A 714 -24.66 6.62 15.90
CA ALA A 714 -25.53 7.76 16.17
C ALA A 714 -24.83 9.13 15.91
N ASN A 715 -25.63 10.12 15.51
CA ASN A 715 -25.22 11.50 15.19
C ASN A 715 -24.05 11.65 14.18
N GLY A 716 -23.71 10.62 13.39
CA GLY A 716 -22.70 10.68 12.34
C GLY A 716 -21.24 10.57 12.81
N PHE A 717 -21.02 10.11 14.05
CA PHE A 717 -19.68 9.86 14.59
C PHE A 717 -19.22 8.44 14.32
N SER A 718 -17.90 8.27 14.24
CA SER A 718 -17.23 6.98 14.03
C SER A 718 -16.14 6.77 15.08
N TYR A 719 -15.80 5.51 15.36
CA TYR A 719 -14.93 5.13 16.48
C TYR A 719 -14.05 3.94 16.10
N LEU A 720 -12.83 3.90 16.64
CA LEU A 720 -12.04 2.69 16.75
C LEU A 720 -12.18 2.20 18.20
N GLY A 721 -12.91 1.11 18.42
CA GLY A 721 -12.98 0.47 19.73
C GLY A 721 -11.65 -0.18 20.09
N VAL A 722 -11.33 -0.21 21.38
CA VAL A 722 -10.14 -0.88 21.93
C VAL A 722 -10.46 -1.35 23.35
N VAL A 723 -10.00 -2.54 23.72
CA VAL A 723 -9.93 -3.01 25.11
C VAL A 723 -8.47 -3.05 25.57
N THR A 724 -8.22 -2.75 26.85
CA THR A 724 -7.02 -3.17 27.57
C THR A 724 -7.39 -4.34 28.49
N GLN A 725 -6.95 -5.55 28.13
CA GLN A 725 -7.26 -6.82 28.82
C GLN A 725 -6.10 -7.18 29.76
N HIS A 726 -6.37 -7.90 30.87
CA HIS A 726 -5.42 -8.19 31.98
C HIS A 726 -4.24 -7.21 32.24
N PRO A 727 -4.44 -5.88 32.42
CA PRO A 727 -3.34 -4.95 32.67
C PRO A 727 -2.63 -5.24 34.01
N ASP A 728 -1.33 -4.93 34.11
CA ASP A 728 -0.57 -5.10 35.36
C ASP A 728 -1.21 -4.32 36.53
N LEU A 729 -1.16 -4.86 37.74
CA LEU A 729 -1.72 -4.26 38.97
C LEU A 729 -1.14 -2.89 39.37
N ASN A 730 -0.05 -2.45 38.71
CA ASN A 730 0.61 -1.16 38.96
C ASN A 730 0.29 -0.08 37.90
N THR A 731 -0.50 -0.41 36.88
CA THR A 731 -0.96 0.50 35.81
C THR A 731 -2.05 1.45 36.30
N THR A 732 -2.46 2.43 35.48
CA THR A 732 -3.65 3.26 35.78
C THR A 732 -4.95 2.47 35.81
N ASP A 733 -5.02 1.35 35.10
CA ASP A 733 -6.20 0.49 35.04
C ASP A 733 -6.33 -0.34 36.33
N GLY A 734 -5.21 -0.58 37.03
CA GLY A 734 -5.17 -1.19 38.35
C GLY A 734 -5.46 -2.69 38.38
N GLY A 735 -5.33 -3.37 37.23
CA GLY A 735 -5.74 -4.76 37.07
C GLY A 735 -7.18 -4.97 36.61
N GLU A 736 -7.86 -3.92 36.15
CA GLU A 736 -9.24 -4.00 35.66
C GLU A 736 -9.26 -3.91 34.13
N SER A 737 -9.83 -4.91 33.44
CA SER A 737 -9.96 -4.87 31.98
C SER A 737 -10.89 -3.72 31.58
N ALA A 738 -10.48 -2.87 30.63
CA ALA A 738 -11.17 -1.62 30.31
C ALA A 738 -11.48 -1.47 28.82
N TYR A 739 -12.73 -1.17 28.48
CA TYR A 739 -13.18 -0.85 27.13
C TYR A 739 -13.29 0.66 26.92
N GLY A 740 -12.75 1.13 25.81
CA GLY A 740 -12.88 2.49 25.35
C GLY A 740 -12.81 2.59 23.84
N TYR A 741 -12.49 3.79 23.37
CA TYR A 741 -12.27 4.05 21.95
C TYR A 741 -11.18 5.08 21.72
N VAL A 742 -10.52 4.99 20.56
CA VAL A 742 -9.78 6.08 19.94
C VAL A 742 -10.73 6.87 19.03
N GLY A 743 -10.73 8.20 19.17
CA GLY A 743 -11.62 9.10 18.41
C GLY A 743 -12.17 10.25 19.27
N PRO A 744 -13.43 10.70 19.07
CA PRO A 744 -14.36 10.31 18.00
C PRO A 744 -13.96 10.91 16.64
N PHE A 745 -14.17 10.18 15.56
CA PHE A 745 -13.93 10.65 14.19
C PHE A 745 -15.22 11.17 13.54
N LYS A 746 -15.08 12.17 12.65
CA LYS A 746 -16.09 12.60 11.68
C LYS A 746 -15.63 12.31 10.26
N ASN A 747 -16.56 12.33 9.30
CA ASN A 747 -16.29 12.22 7.87
C ASN A 747 -15.63 10.89 7.41
N LEU A 748 -15.56 9.84 8.24
CA LEU A 748 -15.02 8.54 7.81
C LEU A 748 -15.85 7.85 6.71
N THR A 749 -17.09 8.27 6.49
CA THR A 749 -17.95 7.82 5.37
C THR A 749 -18.07 8.86 4.24
N ASP A 750 -17.29 9.95 4.27
CA ASP A 750 -17.26 10.99 3.24
C ASP A 750 -16.22 10.58 2.16
N LEU A 751 -16.71 10.01 1.06
CA LEU A 751 -15.85 9.39 0.04
C LEU A 751 -15.38 10.42 -0.99
N LYS A 752 -14.16 10.94 -0.79
CA LYS A 752 -13.51 11.91 -1.69
C LYS A 752 -12.51 11.22 -2.64
N ASP A 753 -12.05 11.94 -3.65
CA ASP A 753 -11.05 11.43 -4.60
C ASP A 753 -9.64 11.51 -3.98
N SER A 754 -9.36 10.55 -3.10
CA SER A 754 -8.25 10.59 -2.14
C SER A 754 -6.90 10.11 -2.69
N THR A 755 -6.31 10.92 -3.56
CA THR A 755 -4.84 11.02 -3.62
C THR A 755 -4.37 12.13 -2.67
N PRO A 756 -3.45 11.87 -1.72
CA PRO A 756 -2.78 12.94 -1.00
C PRO A 756 -2.06 13.87 -1.98
N GLN A 757 -2.59 15.09 -2.17
CA GLN A 757 -2.07 16.05 -3.16
C GLN A 757 -0.73 16.70 -2.77
N VAL A 758 -0.12 16.28 -1.65
CA VAL A 758 1.10 16.86 -1.07
C VAL A 758 2.21 16.93 -2.12
N PHE A 759 2.53 15.80 -2.75
CA PHE A 759 3.63 15.68 -3.72
C PHE A 759 3.40 16.41 -5.06
N LYS A 760 2.20 16.95 -5.33
CA LYS A 760 1.97 17.79 -6.51
C LYS A 760 2.67 19.14 -6.39
N ASN A 761 2.75 19.68 -5.17
CA ASN A 761 3.47 20.91 -4.85
C ASN A 761 4.88 20.62 -4.29
N GLY A 762 5.22 19.35 -4.08
CA GLY A 762 6.45 18.89 -3.45
C GLY A 762 6.40 18.91 -1.91
N ALA A 763 7.32 18.17 -1.29
CA ALA A 763 7.51 18.08 0.16
C ALA A 763 8.96 18.42 0.53
N SER A 764 9.16 19.47 1.34
CA SER A 764 10.50 19.93 1.72
C SER A 764 11.27 18.93 2.58
N LEU A 765 12.57 18.78 2.33
CA LEU A 765 13.48 18.04 3.19
C LEU A 765 13.88 18.87 4.44
N PRO A 766 14.10 18.22 5.60
CA PRO A 766 14.45 18.93 6.84
C PRO A 766 15.93 19.36 6.85
N TYR A 767 16.16 20.66 6.99
CA TYR A 767 17.48 21.29 7.03
C TYR A 767 17.83 21.87 8.42
N THR A 768 19.10 22.23 8.61
CA THR A 768 19.55 23.11 9.71
C THR A 768 20.33 24.31 9.15
N VAL A 769 20.45 25.41 9.90
CA VAL A 769 21.23 26.58 9.47
C VAL A 769 22.70 26.42 9.90
N LEU A 770 23.63 26.51 8.95
CA LEU A 770 25.08 26.43 9.19
C LEU A 770 25.67 27.81 9.50
N ARG A 771 25.21 28.86 8.80
CA ARG A 771 25.60 30.25 8.99
C ARG A 771 24.43 31.19 8.69
N ASN A 772 24.38 32.32 9.37
CA ASN A 772 23.48 33.45 9.07
C ASN A 772 24.13 34.82 9.37
N ASP A 773 25.45 34.85 9.48
CA ASP A 773 26.26 36.02 9.85
C ASP A 773 26.84 36.79 8.65
N LEU A 774 26.76 36.20 7.45
CA LEU A 774 27.18 36.81 6.19
C LEU A 774 26.14 37.81 5.67
N THR A 775 26.58 38.73 4.82
CA THR A 775 25.72 39.71 4.14
C THR A 775 25.94 39.71 2.64
N ASP A 776 24.87 39.95 1.88
CA ASP A 776 24.88 40.07 0.42
C ASP A 776 25.53 41.38 -0.06
N GLY A 777 25.60 41.58 -1.38
CA GLY A 777 26.12 42.81 -2.00
C GLY A 777 25.34 44.09 -1.71
N LEU A 778 24.17 43.99 -1.06
CA LEU A 778 23.30 45.10 -0.64
C LEU A 778 23.35 45.34 0.88
N GLY A 779 23.96 44.43 1.65
CA GLY A 779 24.08 44.48 3.11
C GLY A 779 23.00 43.71 3.89
N ASN A 780 22.18 42.87 3.23
CA ASN A 780 21.19 42.02 3.88
C ASN A 780 21.83 40.72 4.37
N SER A 781 21.48 40.24 5.56
CA SER A 781 21.90 38.92 6.04
C SER A 781 21.12 37.79 5.38
N PHE A 782 21.79 36.66 5.10
CA PHE A 782 21.22 35.46 4.48
C PHE A 782 21.61 34.17 5.22
N GLU A 783 20.81 33.11 5.07
CA GLU A 783 21.08 31.79 5.61
C GLU A 783 21.90 30.91 4.64
N ILE A 784 22.87 30.16 5.18
CA ILE A 784 23.45 28.98 4.54
C ILE A 784 22.86 27.76 5.26
N ARG A 785 22.27 26.81 4.52
CA ARG A 785 21.51 25.68 5.08
C ARG A 785 22.22 24.34 4.85
N ASN A 786 22.33 23.49 5.86
CA ASN A 786 22.64 22.05 5.74
C ASN A 786 21.40 21.30 5.21
N GLY A 787 20.94 21.72 4.03
CA GLY A 787 19.71 21.30 3.37
C GLY A 787 19.92 20.82 1.93
N GLY A 788 21.00 21.23 1.28
CA GLY A 788 21.38 20.86 -0.09
C GLY A 788 21.81 19.40 -0.26
N TYR A 789 20.91 18.46 0.03
CA TYR A 789 21.01 17.02 -0.24
C TYR A 789 20.55 16.68 -1.67
N GLY A 790 20.54 17.65 -2.57
CA GLY A 790 19.78 17.55 -3.81
C GLY A 790 20.58 17.11 -5.03
N SER A 791 21.91 16.99 -4.91
CA SER A 791 22.78 16.81 -6.08
C SER A 791 22.75 15.39 -6.64
N ALA A 792 22.38 14.38 -5.83
CA ALA A 792 21.86 13.11 -6.32
C ALA A 792 20.94 12.41 -5.30
N MET A 793 20.16 11.43 -5.78
CA MET A 793 19.23 10.67 -4.95
C MET A 793 19.09 9.23 -5.46
N SER A 794 19.00 8.24 -4.56
CA SER A 794 18.78 6.83 -4.86
C SER A 794 17.79 6.19 -3.89
N ALA A 795 17.10 5.14 -4.35
CA ALA A 795 16.26 4.30 -3.49
C ALA A 795 17.05 3.72 -2.31
N ASP A 796 16.36 3.51 -1.18
CA ASP A 796 16.78 2.52 -0.19
C ASP A 796 16.38 1.12 -0.70
N PRO A 797 17.32 0.18 -0.89
CA PRO A 797 17.00 -1.19 -1.31
C PRO A 797 16.23 -2.01 -0.26
N ALA A 798 16.09 -1.53 0.98
CA ALA A 798 15.41 -2.22 2.08
C ALA A 798 14.02 -1.63 2.45
N ASP A 799 13.71 -0.38 2.09
CA ASP A 799 12.41 0.27 2.35
C ASP A 799 11.95 1.10 1.15
N ALA A 800 10.87 0.67 0.50
CA ALA A 800 10.29 1.33 -0.67
C ALA A 800 9.66 2.70 -0.39
N ASN A 801 9.56 3.13 0.87
CA ASN A 801 9.17 4.48 1.28
C ASN A 801 10.37 5.33 1.76
N SER A 802 11.60 4.83 1.66
CA SER A 802 12.83 5.54 2.03
C SER A 802 13.80 5.70 0.86
N PHE A 803 14.65 6.72 0.96
CA PHE A 803 15.67 7.04 -0.03
C PHE A 803 16.94 7.61 0.64
N TYR A 804 18.05 7.52 -0.08
CA TYR A 804 19.30 8.21 0.25
C TYR A 804 19.49 9.38 -0.71
N ALA A 805 20.01 10.50 -0.21
CA ALA A 805 20.34 11.66 -1.03
C ALA A 805 21.63 12.33 -0.51
N ILE A 806 22.36 13.06 -1.35
CA ILE A 806 23.74 13.51 -1.10
C ILE A 806 23.96 14.99 -1.38
N THR A 807 24.94 15.58 -0.70
CA THR A 807 25.35 16.99 -0.84
C THR A 807 26.57 17.17 -1.74
N ASP A 808 26.67 18.31 -2.42
CA ASP A 808 27.87 18.74 -3.18
C ASP A 808 29.09 19.06 -2.26
N ARG A 809 30.14 19.70 -2.83
CA ARG A 809 31.31 20.26 -2.10
C ARG A 809 30.96 21.23 -0.96
N GLY A 810 29.72 21.70 -0.86
CA GLY A 810 29.26 22.72 0.04
C GLY A 810 29.22 24.12 -0.60
N PRO A 811 28.63 25.10 0.10
CA PRO A 811 28.32 26.43 -0.41
C PRO A 811 29.59 27.12 -0.93
N ASN A 812 29.57 27.53 -2.19
CA ASN A 812 30.72 28.09 -2.89
C ASN A 812 30.32 29.22 -3.86
N ALA A 813 31.27 30.07 -4.25
CA ALA A 813 31.06 31.11 -5.27
C ALA A 813 32.31 31.35 -6.11
N ASP A 814 32.16 31.52 -7.42
CA ASP A 814 33.26 31.85 -8.34
C ASP A 814 33.94 33.17 -7.98
N PHE A 815 35.28 33.19 -8.02
CA PHE A 815 36.08 34.35 -7.63
C PHE A 815 37.37 34.48 -8.46
N THR A 816 37.95 35.67 -8.46
CA THR A 816 39.30 35.92 -9.02
C THR A 816 40.05 36.82 -8.05
N GLY A 817 40.96 36.21 -7.28
CA GLY A 817 41.81 36.90 -6.32
C GLY A 817 43.14 37.35 -6.92
N ALA A 818 44.05 37.84 -6.07
CA ALA A 818 45.37 38.28 -6.49
C ALA A 818 46.22 37.16 -7.14
N GLU A 819 46.06 35.93 -6.66
CA GLU A 819 46.82 34.75 -7.12
C GLU A 819 46.23 34.06 -8.37
N GLY A 820 44.98 34.37 -8.76
CA GLY A 820 44.34 33.75 -9.92
C GLY A 820 42.83 33.55 -9.80
N LYS A 821 42.31 32.62 -10.61
CA LYS A 821 40.89 32.18 -10.56
C LYS A 821 40.69 31.11 -9.50
N GLY A 822 39.52 31.11 -8.89
CA GLY A 822 39.21 30.16 -7.83
C GLY A 822 37.75 30.24 -7.37
N LYS A 823 37.48 29.64 -6.22
CA LYS A 823 36.18 29.73 -5.54
C LYS A 823 36.34 30.21 -4.10
N LYS A 824 35.37 30.98 -3.62
CA LYS A 824 35.22 31.31 -2.20
C LYS A 824 34.45 30.20 -1.49
N PHE A 825 35.02 29.68 -0.41
CA PHE A 825 34.40 28.70 0.48
C PHE A 825 34.05 29.36 1.82
N PRO A 826 32.80 29.81 2.05
CA PRO A 826 32.31 30.26 3.37
C PRO A 826 32.37 29.19 4.46
N LEU A 827 32.46 27.90 4.10
CA LEU A 827 32.64 26.76 5.00
C LEU A 827 33.72 25.82 4.44
N PRO A 828 35.02 26.17 4.53
CA PRO A 828 36.08 25.42 3.86
C PRO A 828 36.37 24.06 4.52
N ASP A 829 35.90 23.85 5.74
CA ASP A 829 35.92 22.58 6.47
C ASP A 829 34.61 21.78 6.31
N TYR A 830 33.78 22.11 5.30
CA TYR A 830 32.55 21.34 5.03
C TYR A 830 32.89 19.96 4.46
N THR A 831 32.34 18.94 5.10
CA THR A 831 32.38 17.54 4.64
C THR A 831 31.08 17.20 3.92
N PRO A 832 31.13 16.77 2.64
CA PRO A 832 29.98 16.20 1.93
C PRO A 832 29.42 14.96 2.64
N ARG A 833 28.13 14.71 2.48
CA ARG A 833 27.40 13.74 3.32
C ARG A 833 26.17 13.13 2.64
N ILE A 834 25.87 11.90 3.01
CA ILE A 834 24.64 11.20 2.63
C ILE A 834 23.60 11.37 3.75
N GLY A 835 22.39 11.78 3.40
CA GLY A 835 21.22 11.75 4.26
C GLY A 835 20.36 10.55 3.91
N HIS A 836 19.83 9.86 4.93
CA HIS A 836 18.76 8.87 4.76
C HIS A 836 17.44 9.54 5.13
N PHE A 837 16.44 9.39 4.29
CA PHE A 837 15.15 10.06 4.43
C PHE A 837 14.03 9.04 4.24
N LYS A 838 12.96 9.19 5.03
CA LYS A 838 11.72 8.41 4.91
C LYS A 838 10.54 9.31 4.61
N VAL A 839 9.64 8.84 3.78
CA VAL A 839 8.34 9.47 3.48
C VAL A 839 7.24 8.87 4.36
N THR A 840 6.39 9.71 4.95
CA THR A 840 5.26 9.31 5.80
C THR A 840 3.92 9.32 5.04
N SER A 841 2.88 8.70 5.61
CA SER A 841 1.48 8.78 5.14
C SER A 841 0.94 10.21 5.04
N THR A 842 1.42 11.10 5.90
CA THR A 842 1.08 12.54 5.87
C THR A 842 1.74 13.27 4.70
N GLY A 843 2.67 12.63 3.98
CA GLY A 843 3.46 13.21 2.90
C GLY A 843 4.64 14.05 3.40
N GLU A 844 5.02 13.90 4.67
CA GLU A 844 6.16 14.59 5.27
C GLU A 844 7.45 13.78 4.99
N VAL A 845 8.57 14.48 4.81
CA VAL A 845 9.89 13.85 4.63
C VAL A 845 10.69 14.02 5.91
N VAL A 846 11.11 12.92 6.52
CA VAL A 846 11.89 12.92 7.77
C VAL A 846 13.29 12.36 7.55
N LYS A 847 14.33 13.04 8.05
CA LYS A 847 15.70 12.53 7.99
C LYS A 847 15.95 11.57 9.15
N THR A 848 16.26 10.32 8.83
CA THR A 848 16.46 9.21 9.76
C THR A 848 17.94 9.01 10.13
N LYS A 849 18.87 9.30 9.21
CA LYS A 849 20.33 9.13 9.39
C LYS A 849 21.10 10.20 8.61
N GLU A 850 22.32 10.51 9.05
CA GLU A 850 23.29 11.36 8.33
C GLU A 850 24.67 10.67 8.38
N ILE A 851 25.39 10.64 7.25
CA ILE A 851 26.65 9.91 7.05
C ILE A 851 27.68 10.85 6.41
N LEU A 852 28.69 11.26 7.17
CA LEU A 852 29.80 12.10 6.67
C LEU A 852 30.82 11.27 5.88
N LEU A 853 31.30 11.74 4.74
CA LEU A 853 32.32 11.06 3.93
C LEU A 853 33.74 11.20 4.53
N LYS A 854 34.55 10.14 4.43
CA LYS A 854 35.86 10.00 5.09
C LYS A 854 36.90 9.30 4.20
N ASP A 855 38.17 9.66 4.40
CA ASP A 855 39.32 9.00 3.76
C ASP A 855 39.55 7.56 4.26
N ARG A 856 40.55 6.89 3.68
CA ARG A 856 40.92 5.51 4.01
C ARG A 856 41.52 5.31 5.41
N ASP A 857 41.91 6.38 6.09
CA ASP A 857 42.36 6.33 7.49
C ASP A 857 41.17 6.53 8.45
N GLY A 858 40.13 7.24 8.01
CA GLY A 858 38.89 7.53 8.75
C GLY A 858 38.73 9.01 9.13
N ASN A 859 39.53 9.91 8.56
CA ASN A 859 39.36 11.35 8.73
C ASN A 859 38.25 11.86 7.79
N ASN A 860 37.43 12.82 8.22
CA ASN A 860 36.48 13.47 7.34
C ASN A 860 37.18 14.15 6.16
N ILE A 861 36.63 14.02 4.95
CA ILE A 861 37.07 14.78 3.77
C ILE A 861 36.49 16.20 3.77
N THR A 862 36.97 17.05 2.87
CA THR A 862 36.41 18.38 2.59
C THR A 862 35.89 18.50 1.15
N GLY A 863 35.12 19.55 0.85
CA GLY A 863 34.78 19.92 -0.53
C GLY A 863 35.87 20.71 -1.28
N LEU A 864 37.09 20.80 -0.76
CA LEU A 864 38.15 21.59 -1.39
C LEU A 864 38.75 20.86 -2.61
N PRO A 865 39.29 21.59 -3.62
CA PRO A 865 39.83 20.98 -4.83
C PRO A 865 40.99 20.02 -4.56
N ASN A 866 41.09 18.96 -5.37
CA ASN A 866 42.25 18.06 -5.39
C ASN A 866 43.48 18.75 -6.04
N THR A 867 44.64 18.11 -5.97
CA THR A 867 45.81 18.51 -6.77
C THR A 867 45.63 18.21 -8.26
N SER A 868 46.31 18.98 -9.12
CA SER A 868 46.24 18.79 -10.58
C SER A 868 46.85 17.48 -11.11
N ALA A 869 47.50 16.68 -10.27
CA ALA A 869 47.91 15.32 -10.61
C ALA A 869 46.74 14.31 -10.54
N LEU A 870 45.63 14.71 -9.88
CA LEU A 870 44.48 13.89 -9.54
C LEU A 870 43.15 14.56 -9.97
N GLY A 871 43.19 15.41 -11.00
CA GLY A 871 42.00 16.05 -11.59
C GLY A 871 41.76 17.51 -11.22
N GLY A 872 42.48 18.06 -10.24
CA GLY A 872 42.38 19.46 -9.84
C GLY A 872 42.66 20.44 -10.98
N THR A 873 41.71 21.30 -11.32
CA THR A 873 41.78 22.24 -12.47
C THR A 873 42.71 23.44 -12.28
N GLY A 874 43.48 23.47 -11.18
CA GLY A 874 44.25 24.63 -10.74
C GLY A 874 43.38 25.72 -10.10
N GLU A 875 42.17 25.36 -9.67
CA GLU A 875 41.26 26.24 -8.95
C GLU A 875 41.81 26.58 -7.56
N ILE A 876 41.84 27.86 -7.20
CA ILE A 876 42.36 28.33 -5.93
C ILE A 876 41.24 28.42 -4.88
N PRO A 877 41.34 27.75 -3.72
CA PRO A 877 40.38 27.89 -2.65
C PRO A 877 40.63 29.18 -1.86
N TYR A 878 39.63 30.05 -1.81
CA TYR A 878 39.65 31.34 -1.11
C TYR A 878 38.68 31.37 0.09
N ASP A 879 39.04 32.13 1.13
CA ASP A 879 38.11 32.48 2.21
C ASP A 879 37.07 33.51 1.73
N ILE A 880 36.06 33.78 2.57
CA ILE A 880 35.00 34.75 2.22
C ILE A 880 35.54 36.18 1.96
N ASN A 881 36.70 36.52 2.52
CA ASN A 881 37.38 37.81 2.36
C ASN A 881 38.22 37.89 1.07
N GLY A 882 38.51 36.75 0.42
CA GLY A 882 39.36 36.65 -0.78
C GLY A 882 40.84 36.33 -0.50
N ASN A 883 41.20 35.89 0.70
CA ASN A 883 42.52 35.34 1.03
C ASN A 883 42.60 33.88 0.60
N VAL A 884 43.77 33.38 0.15
CA VAL A 884 43.95 31.95 -0.13
C VAL A 884 43.83 31.13 1.16
N ILE A 885 43.07 30.04 1.15
CA ILE A 885 42.97 29.10 2.27
C ILE A 885 44.25 28.28 2.33
N VAL A 886 44.88 28.20 3.50
CA VAL A 886 46.18 27.55 3.69
C VAL A 886 46.17 26.42 4.72
N ASP A 887 47.08 25.45 4.54
CA ASP A 887 47.36 24.38 5.49
C ASP A 887 48.10 24.90 6.74
N SER A 888 48.32 24.02 7.71
CA SER A 888 49.06 24.34 8.94
C SER A 888 50.56 24.66 8.75
N LYS A 889 51.05 24.66 7.50
CA LYS A 889 52.43 25.00 7.11
C LYS A 889 52.49 26.26 6.22
N GLY A 890 51.34 26.81 5.82
CA GLY A 890 51.24 27.99 4.95
C GLY A 890 51.19 27.70 3.44
N ASN A 891 51.00 26.45 3.02
CA ASN A 891 50.76 26.09 1.61
C ASN A 891 49.27 26.24 1.28
N MET A 892 48.90 26.41 0.00
CA MET A 892 47.50 26.35 -0.44
C MET A 892 46.85 25.03 0.01
N ARG A 893 45.66 25.11 0.62
CA ARG A 893 44.98 23.94 1.20
C ARG A 893 44.14 23.23 0.13
N LEU A 894 44.70 22.18 -0.43
CA LEU A 894 44.03 21.24 -1.33
C LEU A 894 43.75 19.93 -0.56
N ASP A 895 42.76 19.17 -1.01
CA ASP A 895 42.38 17.89 -0.42
C ASP A 895 42.28 16.84 -1.54
N ASP A 896 43.24 15.91 -1.62
CA ASP A 896 43.25 14.90 -2.68
C ASP A 896 42.18 13.82 -2.50
N TYR A 897 41.57 13.68 -1.31
CA TYR A 897 40.39 12.86 -1.06
C TYR A 897 39.08 13.65 -1.16
N GLY A 898 39.17 14.98 -1.18
CA GLY A 898 38.04 15.89 -1.23
C GLY A 898 37.14 15.60 -2.43
N LEU A 899 35.84 15.64 -2.20
CA LEU A 899 34.84 15.40 -3.23
C LEU A 899 33.97 16.61 -3.41
N ASP A 900 33.58 16.77 -4.67
CA ASP A 900 32.40 17.48 -5.05
C ASP A 900 31.43 16.46 -5.61
N SER A 901 30.75 15.78 -4.68
CA SER A 901 29.97 14.59 -4.95
C SER A 901 28.64 14.93 -5.61
N GLU A 902 28.38 14.27 -6.74
CA GLU A 902 27.10 14.30 -7.44
C GLU A 902 26.45 12.91 -7.32
N GLY A 903 26.33 12.13 -8.41
CA GLY A 903 25.62 10.84 -8.49
C GLY A 903 25.87 9.85 -7.36
N LEU A 904 24.79 9.17 -6.93
CA LEU A 904 24.76 8.26 -5.79
C LEU A 904 24.12 6.91 -6.16
N ALA A 905 24.87 5.82 -6.06
CA ALA A 905 24.36 4.46 -6.20
C ALA A 905 24.45 3.70 -4.87
N VAL A 906 23.30 3.23 -4.36
CA VAL A 906 23.18 2.48 -3.09
C VAL A 906 23.16 0.98 -3.37
N LEU A 907 23.96 0.20 -2.63
CA LEU A 907 24.02 -1.26 -2.74
C LEU A 907 23.22 -1.96 -1.62
N LYS A 908 22.78 -3.19 -1.91
CA LYS A 908 21.93 -4.05 -1.04
C LYS A 908 22.65 -4.56 0.22
N ASP A 909 23.97 -4.38 0.32
CA ASP A 909 24.78 -4.62 1.52
C ASP A 909 24.98 -3.35 2.37
N GLY A 910 24.43 -2.20 1.93
CA GLY A 910 24.51 -0.93 2.63
C GLY A 910 25.76 -0.10 2.32
N THR A 911 26.55 -0.45 1.29
CA THR A 911 27.62 0.42 0.78
C THR A 911 27.09 1.41 -0.28
N PHE A 912 27.93 2.40 -0.61
CA PHE A 912 27.59 3.47 -1.54
C PHE A 912 28.69 3.65 -2.58
N TRP A 913 28.33 3.84 -3.85
CA TRP A 913 29.22 4.40 -4.85
C TRP A 913 28.80 5.83 -5.17
N ILE A 914 29.75 6.75 -5.26
CA ILE A 914 29.54 8.19 -5.45
C ILE A 914 30.44 8.69 -6.58
N SER A 915 29.92 9.48 -7.52
CA SER A 915 30.71 10.18 -8.55
C SER A 915 30.94 11.65 -8.22
N ASP A 916 31.86 12.32 -8.92
CA ASP A 916 32.23 13.70 -8.62
C ASP A 916 32.64 14.58 -9.82
N GLU A 917 32.68 15.89 -9.56
CA GLU A 917 33.09 16.93 -10.49
C GLU A 917 34.60 17.16 -10.61
N TYR A 918 35.45 16.63 -9.72
CA TYR A 918 36.89 16.93 -9.72
C TYR A 918 37.74 15.94 -10.53
N GLY A 919 37.38 14.66 -10.58
CA GLY A 919 38.19 13.62 -11.22
C GLY A 919 37.97 13.48 -12.73
N PRO A 920 36.80 13.02 -13.21
CA PRO A 920 35.69 12.53 -12.41
C PRO A 920 36.09 11.21 -11.76
N HIS A 921 36.01 11.12 -10.43
CA HIS A 921 36.19 9.83 -9.77
C HIS A 921 34.84 9.17 -9.54
N ILE A 922 34.89 7.88 -9.25
CA ILE A 922 33.78 7.05 -8.81
C ILE A 922 34.31 6.30 -7.58
N VAL A 923 33.69 6.51 -6.42
CA VAL A 923 34.29 6.23 -5.11
C VAL A 923 33.37 5.34 -4.28
N HIS A 924 33.90 4.23 -3.78
CA HIS A 924 33.15 3.27 -2.96
C HIS A 924 33.34 3.60 -1.47
N TYR A 925 32.24 3.78 -0.75
CA TYR A 925 32.19 4.07 0.67
C TYR A 925 31.43 2.98 1.44
N ASP A 926 31.91 2.63 2.64
CA ASP A 926 31.18 1.73 3.55
C ASP A 926 29.93 2.37 4.17
N ALA A 927 29.12 1.57 4.88
CA ALA A 927 27.91 2.00 5.57
C ALA A 927 28.09 3.08 6.67
N THR A 928 29.36 3.43 6.98
CA THR A 928 29.78 4.49 7.90
C THR A 928 30.32 5.73 7.18
N GLY A 929 30.40 5.70 5.84
CA GLY A 929 30.94 6.77 5.00
C GLY A 929 32.46 6.76 4.88
N LYS A 930 33.14 5.60 4.99
CA LYS A 930 34.60 5.50 4.83
C LYS A 930 35.02 4.95 3.46
N GLU A 931 35.96 5.61 2.77
CA GLU A 931 36.43 5.14 1.45
C GLU A 931 37.06 3.74 1.55
N ILE A 932 36.61 2.86 0.66
CA ILE A 932 37.12 1.50 0.42
C ILE A 932 38.07 1.51 -0.79
N GLU A 933 37.55 1.96 -1.93
CA GLU A 933 38.16 1.85 -3.26
C GLU A 933 37.68 2.97 -4.19
N ARG A 934 38.39 3.20 -5.30
CA ARG A 934 38.12 4.31 -6.25
C ARG A 934 38.35 3.84 -7.69
N ILE A 935 37.70 4.49 -8.65
CA ILE A 935 37.87 4.31 -10.10
C ILE A 935 37.92 5.72 -10.71
N ASN A 936 38.97 6.05 -11.48
CA ASN A 936 39.14 7.37 -12.11
C ASN A 936 40.10 7.28 -13.33
N PRO A 937 40.29 8.33 -14.16
CA PRO A 937 41.13 8.23 -15.37
C PRO A 937 42.64 8.40 -15.10
N PHE A 938 43.05 8.71 -13.87
CA PHE A 938 44.45 8.94 -13.52
C PHE A 938 45.14 7.62 -13.17
N ALA A 939 45.74 6.97 -14.17
CA ALA A 939 46.47 5.71 -14.02
C ALA A 939 47.64 5.77 -13.00
N SER A 940 48.05 6.96 -12.55
CA SER A 940 49.04 7.19 -11.48
C SER A 940 48.45 7.28 -10.06
N ASP A 941 47.13 7.33 -9.90
CA ASP A 941 46.49 7.34 -8.58
C ASP A 941 46.51 5.93 -7.97
N SER A 942 47.35 5.73 -6.95
CA SER A 942 47.50 4.45 -6.25
C SER A 942 46.26 4.01 -5.45
N ARG A 943 45.21 4.82 -5.41
CA ARG A 943 43.90 4.48 -4.80
C ARG A 943 42.99 3.72 -5.75
N ASN A 944 43.26 3.75 -7.06
CA ASN A 944 42.42 3.12 -8.07
C ASN A 944 42.42 1.59 -7.94
N LYS A 945 41.22 1.00 -8.06
CA LYS A 945 41.00 -0.43 -8.29
C LYS A 945 40.98 -0.73 -9.80
N TYR A 946 40.23 0.08 -10.54
CA TYR A 946 40.19 0.10 -12.00
C TYR A 946 40.45 1.53 -12.48
N THR A 947 40.68 1.72 -13.79
CA THR A 947 41.00 3.03 -14.37
C THR A 947 40.05 3.31 -15.53
N LEU A 948 39.49 4.53 -15.58
CA LEU A 948 38.66 4.98 -16.70
C LEU A 948 39.53 5.25 -17.95
N PRO A 949 38.95 5.22 -19.16
CA PRO A 949 39.62 5.68 -20.38
C PRO A 949 40.19 7.09 -20.22
N ALA A 950 41.37 7.33 -20.79
CA ALA A 950 42.17 8.51 -20.50
C ALA A 950 41.47 9.83 -20.91
N GLU A 951 40.58 9.80 -21.91
CA GLU A 951 39.87 11.00 -22.34
C GLU A 951 38.88 11.56 -21.30
N PHE A 952 38.49 10.79 -20.27
CA PHE A 952 37.68 11.31 -19.16
C PHE A 952 38.46 12.32 -18.31
N ALA A 953 39.79 12.30 -18.34
CA ALA A 953 40.62 13.37 -17.75
C ALA A 953 40.45 14.71 -18.49
N ASN A 954 39.93 14.70 -19.73
CA ASN A 954 39.56 15.91 -20.48
C ASN A 954 38.16 16.44 -20.10
N ARG A 955 37.58 16.03 -18.95
CA ARG A 955 36.37 16.65 -18.39
C ARG A 955 36.49 18.17 -18.30
N ARG A 956 35.36 18.88 -18.25
CA ARG A 956 35.36 20.34 -18.05
C ARG A 956 35.39 20.67 -16.55
N ALA A 957 35.97 21.81 -16.20
CA ALA A 957 35.96 22.35 -14.83
C ALA A 957 34.54 22.68 -14.37
N ASN A 958 34.17 22.25 -13.16
CA ASN A 958 32.80 22.30 -12.62
C ASN A 958 31.80 21.75 -13.67
N ARG A 959 32.14 20.60 -14.30
CA ARG A 959 31.33 19.77 -15.22
C ARG A 959 31.88 18.31 -15.33
N GLY A 960 31.64 17.46 -14.34
CA GLY A 960 32.16 16.09 -14.23
C GLY A 960 31.19 14.98 -14.60
N MET A 961 31.21 13.90 -13.80
CA MET A 961 30.30 12.76 -13.92
C MET A 961 29.20 12.92 -12.88
N GLU A 962 28.04 13.36 -13.35
CA GLU A 962 26.86 13.62 -12.52
C GLU A 962 26.20 12.30 -12.18
N GLY A 963 25.21 11.87 -12.96
CA GLY A 963 24.43 10.66 -12.69
C GLY A 963 25.24 9.37 -12.67
N LEU A 964 24.93 8.53 -11.67
CA LEU A 964 25.58 7.24 -11.42
C LEU A 964 24.58 6.20 -10.92
N ALA A 965 24.36 5.17 -11.73
CA ALA A 965 23.51 4.02 -11.38
C ALA A 965 24.34 2.76 -11.10
N ILE A 966 23.77 1.85 -10.30
CA ILE A 966 24.14 0.43 -10.23
C ILE A 966 23.06 -0.39 -10.93
N THR A 967 23.42 -1.41 -11.71
CA THR A 967 22.44 -2.35 -12.30
C THR A 967 21.75 -3.18 -11.21
N PRO A 968 20.49 -3.65 -11.39
CA PRO A 968 19.76 -4.39 -10.36
C PRO A 968 20.42 -5.71 -9.89
N ASP A 969 21.31 -6.28 -10.70
CA ASP A 969 22.16 -7.44 -10.36
C ASP A 969 23.43 -7.10 -9.56
N GLN A 970 23.70 -5.81 -9.35
CA GLN A 970 24.88 -5.23 -8.68
C GLN A 970 26.23 -5.50 -9.34
N LYS A 971 26.26 -5.84 -10.64
CA LYS A 971 27.52 -6.16 -11.35
C LYS A 971 28.12 -4.97 -12.12
N THR A 972 27.30 -4.00 -12.52
CA THR A 972 27.73 -2.92 -13.43
C THR A 972 27.36 -1.55 -12.89
N LEU A 973 28.36 -0.70 -12.66
CA LEU A 973 28.11 0.74 -12.51
C LEU A 973 27.96 1.37 -13.89
N VAL A 974 27.03 2.31 -14.04
CA VAL A 974 26.87 3.12 -15.24
C VAL A 974 26.86 4.58 -14.84
N GLY A 975 27.74 5.39 -15.44
CA GLY A 975 27.88 6.81 -15.13
C GLY A 975 27.80 7.68 -16.39
N ILE A 976 27.27 8.89 -16.27
CA ILE A 976 27.10 9.82 -17.40
C ILE A 976 27.82 11.16 -17.16
N MET A 977 28.56 11.62 -18.16
CA MET A 977 29.17 12.96 -18.14
C MET A 977 28.10 14.03 -18.35
N GLN A 978 28.15 15.10 -17.56
CA GLN A 978 27.14 16.16 -17.58
C GLN A 978 26.98 16.85 -18.93
N SER A 979 28.10 17.12 -19.60
CA SER A 979 28.19 17.96 -20.79
C SER A 979 29.41 17.58 -21.63
N THR A 980 29.55 18.15 -22.83
CA THR A 980 30.65 17.83 -23.74
C THR A 980 32.02 18.14 -23.12
N MET A 981 32.85 17.09 -23.01
CA MET A 981 34.22 17.16 -22.51
C MET A 981 35.11 18.07 -23.38
N TYR A 982 36.20 18.58 -22.81
CA TYR A 982 37.23 19.33 -23.54
C TYR A 982 38.17 18.39 -24.33
N ASN A 983 37.60 17.46 -25.11
CA ASN A 983 38.35 16.43 -25.84
C ASN A 983 38.50 16.81 -27.33
N PRO A 984 39.65 17.29 -27.83
CA PRO A 984 40.96 17.41 -27.18
C PRO A 984 41.23 18.80 -26.59
N SER A 985 40.29 19.74 -26.70
CA SER A 985 40.37 21.05 -26.04
C SER A 985 39.01 21.69 -25.82
N SER A 986 38.96 22.85 -25.16
CA SER A 986 37.72 23.59 -24.88
C SER A 986 37.03 24.23 -26.10
N SER A 987 37.50 23.95 -27.32
CA SER A 987 36.88 24.37 -28.58
C SER A 987 35.56 23.65 -28.88
N VAL A 988 35.43 22.38 -28.47
CA VAL A 988 34.26 21.52 -28.77
C VAL A 988 33.12 21.63 -27.76
N LYS A 989 33.28 22.42 -26.69
CA LYS A 989 32.35 22.45 -25.54
C LYS A 989 30.91 22.93 -25.83
N ASN A 990 30.66 23.51 -27.01
CA ASN A 990 29.35 24.04 -27.42
C ASN A 990 28.60 23.02 -28.32
N LEU A 991 28.45 21.79 -27.83
CA LEU A 991 27.81 20.67 -28.51
C LEU A 991 26.73 20.01 -27.62
N ASP A 992 26.12 18.96 -28.17
CA ASP A 992 25.04 18.13 -27.64
C ASP A 992 25.49 16.67 -27.43
N ILE A 993 26.80 16.40 -27.42
CA ILE A 993 27.42 15.08 -27.26
C ILE A 993 28.01 14.88 -25.86
N THR A 994 27.64 13.81 -25.19
CA THR A 994 28.24 13.38 -23.91
C THR A 994 28.59 11.89 -23.92
N ARG A 995 29.43 11.45 -22.98
CA ARG A 995 29.82 10.04 -22.80
C ARG A 995 29.00 9.40 -21.69
N ILE A 996 28.55 8.17 -21.92
CA ILE A 996 28.16 7.22 -20.88
C ILE A 996 29.29 6.20 -20.76
N VAL A 997 29.65 5.83 -19.53
CA VAL A 997 30.56 4.71 -19.24
C VAL A 997 29.81 3.63 -18.47
N ALA A 998 30.05 2.36 -18.80
CA ALA A 998 29.56 1.20 -18.06
C ALA A 998 30.77 0.34 -17.62
N ILE A 999 30.81 -0.04 -16.35
CA ILE A 999 32.00 -0.59 -15.69
C ILE A 999 31.59 -1.85 -14.91
N ASN A 1000 32.11 -3.01 -15.31
CA ASN A 1000 31.91 -4.25 -14.56
C ASN A 1000 32.75 -4.24 -13.27
N LEU A 1001 32.13 -4.47 -12.12
CA LEU A 1001 32.79 -4.42 -10.82
C LEU A 1001 33.63 -5.69 -10.52
N GLU A 1002 33.33 -6.81 -11.17
CA GLU A 1002 33.95 -8.12 -10.94
C GLU A 1002 35.31 -8.26 -11.65
N ASP A 1003 35.46 -7.70 -12.86
CA ASP A 1003 36.68 -7.79 -13.68
C ASP A 1003 37.27 -6.44 -14.15
N GLY A 1004 36.56 -5.33 -13.96
CA GLY A 1004 37.01 -3.99 -14.36
C GLY A 1004 36.82 -3.66 -15.84
N THR A 1005 36.11 -4.50 -16.62
CA THR A 1005 35.81 -4.23 -18.03
C THR A 1005 35.00 -2.95 -18.18
N VAL A 1006 35.53 -2.02 -18.98
CA VAL A 1006 34.85 -0.76 -19.33
C VAL A 1006 34.23 -0.84 -20.72
N LYS A 1007 33.06 -0.22 -20.87
CA LYS A 1007 32.40 0.09 -22.14
C LYS A 1007 32.04 1.57 -22.18
N GLN A 1008 32.14 2.18 -23.35
CA GLN A 1008 31.70 3.55 -23.59
C GLN A 1008 30.57 3.60 -24.62
N TYR A 1009 29.64 4.54 -24.43
CA TYR A 1009 28.57 4.88 -25.38
C TYR A 1009 28.44 6.40 -25.51
N LEU A 1010 27.81 6.87 -26.58
CA LEU A 1010 27.43 8.27 -26.73
C LEU A 1010 25.99 8.51 -26.28
N TYR A 1011 25.76 9.59 -25.54
CA TYR A 1011 24.44 10.18 -25.34
C TYR A 1011 24.33 11.48 -26.14
N LYS A 1012 23.10 11.78 -26.59
CA LYS A 1012 22.78 13.02 -27.31
C LYS A 1012 21.76 13.83 -26.52
N GLN A 1013 22.10 15.06 -26.19
CA GLN A 1013 21.21 16.03 -25.53
C GLN A 1013 20.20 16.65 -26.53
N GLU A 1014 19.04 17.10 -26.05
CA GLU A 1014 18.07 17.81 -26.91
C GLU A 1014 18.58 19.19 -27.32
N LYS A 1015 19.15 19.93 -26.37
CA LYS A 1015 19.78 21.23 -26.61
C LYS A 1015 21.28 21.11 -26.32
N LYS A 1016 22.07 21.84 -27.12
CA LYS A 1016 23.51 21.97 -26.88
C LYS A 1016 23.75 22.64 -25.53
N GLN A 1017 24.74 22.16 -24.78
CA GLN A 1017 25.12 22.66 -23.46
C GLN A 1017 24.03 22.50 -22.36
N ASN A 1018 23.07 21.58 -22.53
CA ASN A 1018 22.30 21.10 -21.38
C ASN A 1018 23.22 20.37 -20.37
N ALA A 1019 22.70 20.14 -19.17
CA ALA A 1019 23.30 19.22 -18.20
C ALA A 1019 22.54 17.89 -18.20
N ASN A 1020 23.27 16.78 -18.11
CA ASN A 1020 22.72 15.51 -17.65
C ASN A 1020 23.04 15.42 -16.16
N SER A 1021 22.05 15.44 -15.27
CA SER A 1021 22.29 15.51 -13.82
C SER A 1021 22.15 14.16 -13.10
N GLU A 1022 21.41 13.20 -13.64
CA GLU A 1022 21.16 11.93 -12.92
C GLU A 1022 20.97 10.74 -13.86
N LEU A 1023 21.26 9.55 -13.34
CA LEU A 1023 21.08 8.26 -14.00
C LEU A 1023 20.54 7.23 -13.00
N VAL A 1024 19.43 6.55 -13.33
CA VAL A 1024 18.92 5.41 -12.52
C VAL A 1024 18.56 4.22 -13.41
N ALA A 1025 18.90 3.01 -12.97
CA ALA A 1025 18.64 1.78 -13.72
C ALA A 1025 17.19 1.31 -13.59
N ILE A 1026 16.57 0.90 -14.69
CA ILE A 1026 15.29 0.15 -14.71
C ILE A 1026 15.60 -1.36 -14.75
N ASP A 1027 16.54 -1.75 -15.62
CA ASP A 1027 17.05 -3.11 -15.74
C ASP A 1027 18.59 -3.08 -15.99
N ASN A 1028 19.17 -4.15 -16.52
CA ASN A 1028 20.61 -4.25 -16.78
C ASN A 1028 21.09 -3.49 -18.05
N ASP A 1029 20.16 -2.99 -18.89
CA ASP A 1029 20.41 -2.35 -20.19
C ASP A 1029 19.56 -1.08 -20.39
N THR A 1030 18.41 -0.97 -19.73
CA THR A 1030 17.50 0.19 -19.76
C THR A 1030 17.67 1.10 -18.53
N PHE A 1031 17.81 2.41 -18.75
CA PHE A 1031 18.05 3.42 -17.71
C PHE A 1031 17.15 4.65 -17.91
N LEU A 1032 16.95 5.44 -16.86
CA LEU A 1032 16.45 6.81 -16.94
C LEU A 1032 17.63 7.79 -16.88
N VAL A 1033 17.61 8.83 -17.70
CA VAL A 1033 18.56 9.96 -17.72
C VAL A 1033 17.79 11.24 -17.43
N LEU A 1034 18.27 12.03 -16.48
CA LEU A 1034 17.77 13.39 -16.22
C LEU A 1034 18.57 14.39 -17.07
N GLU A 1035 17.89 15.16 -17.93
CA GLU A 1035 18.51 16.20 -18.76
C GLU A 1035 17.79 17.55 -18.59
N ARG A 1036 18.53 18.55 -18.07
CA ARG A 1036 18.02 19.85 -17.62
C ARG A 1036 18.81 21.03 -18.16
N ASP A 1037 18.18 22.20 -18.20
CA ASP A 1037 18.85 23.50 -18.37
C ASP A 1037 19.07 24.23 -17.03
N GLU A 1038 19.70 25.41 -17.08
CA GLU A 1038 20.04 26.23 -15.90
C GLU A 1038 19.00 27.35 -15.64
N ASN A 1039 17.79 27.23 -16.22
CA ASN A 1039 16.76 28.25 -16.14
C ASN A 1039 15.82 28.02 -14.96
N PHE A 1040 15.59 29.05 -14.12
CA PHE A 1040 14.39 29.12 -13.28
C PHE A 1040 13.14 29.31 -14.14
N LEU A 1041 12.06 28.63 -13.77
CA LEU A 1041 10.80 28.71 -14.53
C LEU A 1041 10.19 30.13 -14.52
N GLN A 1042 10.31 30.85 -13.40
CA GLN A 1042 9.74 32.19 -13.25
C GLN A 1042 10.37 33.23 -14.19
N ASP A 1043 11.66 33.12 -14.50
CA ASP A 1043 12.41 34.12 -15.26
C ASP A 1043 12.43 33.84 -16.77
N SER A 1044 12.36 32.55 -17.15
CA SER A 1044 12.42 32.11 -18.54
C SER A 1044 11.05 31.73 -19.13
N GLY A 1045 10.10 31.30 -18.31
CA GLY A 1045 8.80 30.81 -18.72
C GLY A 1045 8.82 29.39 -19.32
N VAL A 1046 7.65 28.75 -19.36
CA VAL A 1046 7.46 27.34 -19.73
C VAL A 1046 8.11 26.97 -21.06
N GLU A 1047 8.01 27.82 -22.08
CA GLU A 1047 8.54 27.52 -23.42
C GLU A 1047 10.08 27.48 -23.49
N ASN A 1048 10.79 28.07 -22.52
CA ASN A 1048 12.24 28.16 -22.53
C ASN A 1048 12.93 27.25 -21.50
N THR A 1049 12.23 26.84 -20.44
CA THR A 1049 12.74 25.99 -19.35
C THR A 1049 12.58 24.50 -19.68
N GLN A 1050 13.64 23.69 -19.53
CA GLN A 1050 13.65 22.23 -19.71
C GLN A 1050 14.11 21.53 -18.43
N LYS A 1051 13.28 20.62 -17.92
CA LYS A 1051 13.56 19.76 -16.76
C LYS A 1051 12.99 18.36 -17.06
N ASN A 1052 13.74 17.54 -17.80
CA ASN A 1052 13.17 16.35 -18.47
C ASN A 1052 13.86 15.05 -18.01
N VAL A 1053 13.12 13.94 -18.06
CA VAL A 1053 13.64 12.58 -17.84
C VAL A 1053 13.38 11.72 -19.07
N TYR A 1054 14.42 11.05 -19.57
CA TYR A 1054 14.38 10.19 -20.76
C TYR A 1054 14.71 8.73 -20.41
N LYS A 1055 13.94 7.77 -20.95
CA LYS A 1055 14.30 6.33 -20.94
C LYS A 1055 15.30 6.08 -22.07
N ILE A 1056 16.46 5.50 -21.75
CA ILE A 1056 17.51 5.09 -22.71
C ILE A 1056 17.74 3.58 -22.66
N LYS A 1057 18.37 3.02 -23.71
CA LYS A 1057 18.81 1.63 -23.76
C LYS A 1057 20.25 1.51 -24.28
N LEU A 1058 21.18 1.00 -23.48
CA LEU A 1058 22.61 1.03 -23.82
C LEU A 1058 22.93 0.22 -25.08
N SER A 1059 22.34 -0.97 -25.22
CA SER A 1059 22.54 -1.87 -26.37
C SER A 1059 22.07 -1.32 -27.73
N SER A 1060 21.34 -0.20 -27.75
CA SER A 1060 20.97 0.51 -28.98
C SER A 1060 22.10 1.41 -29.52
N GLY A 1061 23.00 1.85 -28.64
CA GLY A 1061 24.14 2.70 -28.98
C GLY A 1061 25.36 1.90 -29.45
N THR A 1062 26.30 2.58 -30.12
CA THR A 1062 27.57 1.95 -30.49
C THR A 1062 28.51 1.88 -29.28
N GLU A 1063 28.88 0.67 -28.88
CA GLU A 1063 29.93 0.45 -27.88
C GLU A 1063 31.30 0.83 -28.47
N LEU A 1064 31.96 1.83 -27.89
CA LEU A 1064 33.14 2.45 -28.52
C LEU A 1064 34.46 1.70 -28.28
N GLU A 1065 34.59 0.93 -27.20
CA GLU A 1065 35.84 0.22 -26.87
C GLU A 1065 36.08 -1.01 -27.77
N ASN A 1066 35.02 -1.75 -28.11
CA ASN A 1066 35.09 -2.90 -29.01
C ASN A 1066 34.55 -2.61 -30.43
N VAL A 1067 34.48 -1.33 -30.83
CA VAL A 1067 33.99 -0.95 -32.17
C VAL A 1067 34.90 -1.51 -33.28
N THR A 1068 34.29 -2.00 -34.37
CA THR A 1068 35.06 -2.44 -35.54
C THR A 1068 35.62 -1.23 -36.29
N LEU A 1069 36.92 -0.97 -36.16
CA LEU A 1069 37.59 0.19 -36.76
C LEU A 1069 37.49 0.18 -38.29
N GLY A 1070 36.80 1.17 -38.84
CA GLY A 1070 36.73 1.45 -40.27
C GLY A 1070 37.96 2.20 -40.82
N THR A 1071 37.88 2.64 -42.07
CA THR A 1071 38.95 3.43 -42.69
C THR A 1071 39.15 4.75 -41.94
N ASN A 1072 40.40 5.01 -41.55
CA ASN A 1072 40.85 6.15 -40.75
C ASN A 1072 40.20 6.26 -39.35
N MET A 1073 39.76 5.14 -38.77
CA MET A 1073 39.36 5.07 -37.35
C MET A 1073 40.49 4.48 -36.51
N VAL A 1074 40.78 5.09 -35.36
CA VAL A 1074 41.86 4.65 -34.45
C VAL A 1074 41.43 4.86 -32.99
N GLN A 1075 41.57 3.83 -32.15
CA GLN A 1075 41.47 3.97 -30.69
C GLN A 1075 42.79 4.58 -30.19
N ASP A 1076 42.79 5.86 -29.85
CA ASP A 1076 43.94 6.56 -29.27
C ASP A 1076 43.96 6.39 -27.75
N ALA A 1077 45.15 6.15 -27.19
CA ALA A 1077 45.33 5.86 -25.76
C ALA A 1077 45.15 7.10 -24.83
N THR A 1078 44.85 8.27 -25.39
CA THR A 1078 44.71 9.57 -24.70
C THR A 1078 43.42 10.29 -25.05
N LEU A 1079 42.91 10.10 -26.27
CA LEU A 1079 41.75 10.83 -26.81
C LEU A 1079 40.52 9.94 -27.09
N GLY A 1080 40.66 8.62 -26.91
CA GLY A 1080 39.65 7.62 -27.22
C GLY A 1080 39.52 7.34 -28.71
N LEU A 1081 38.32 6.97 -29.14
CA LEU A 1081 38.04 6.74 -30.56
C LEU A 1081 38.19 8.03 -31.38
N THR A 1082 39.07 7.99 -32.39
CA THR A 1082 39.30 9.07 -33.34
C THR A 1082 38.90 8.68 -34.75
N ILE A 1083 38.53 9.67 -35.57
CA ILE A 1083 38.07 9.51 -36.95
C ILE A 1083 38.75 10.57 -37.82
N ASP A 1084 39.45 10.14 -38.87
CA ASP A 1084 40.22 11.02 -39.79
C ASP A 1084 41.25 11.93 -39.08
N GLY A 1085 41.64 11.57 -37.85
CA GLY A 1085 42.59 12.31 -37.00
C GLY A 1085 41.94 13.24 -35.96
N SER A 1086 40.61 13.36 -35.94
CA SER A 1086 39.85 14.15 -34.96
C SER A 1086 39.17 13.28 -33.91
N THR A 1087 38.88 13.85 -32.72
CA THR A 1087 38.04 13.21 -31.71
C THR A 1087 36.58 13.10 -32.18
N LEU A 1088 35.76 12.29 -31.49
CA LEU A 1088 34.32 12.23 -31.80
C LEU A 1088 33.64 13.60 -31.65
N GLU A 1089 34.07 14.37 -30.66
CA GLU A 1089 33.56 15.71 -30.38
C GLU A 1089 33.95 16.70 -31.49
N GLU A 1090 35.21 16.70 -31.96
CA GLU A 1090 35.65 17.49 -33.12
C GLU A 1090 34.97 17.04 -34.42
N TYR A 1091 34.77 15.73 -34.60
CA TYR A 1091 34.16 15.17 -35.80
C TYR A 1091 32.68 15.54 -35.88
N VAL A 1092 31.96 15.61 -34.75
CA VAL A 1092 30.59 16.17 -34.67
C VAL A 1092 30.59 17.68 -34.87
N LEU A 1093 31.57 18.43 -34.37
CA LEU A 1093 31.69 19.87 -34.63
C LEU A 1093 31.86 20.17 -36.13
N ALA A 1094 32.59 19.33 -36.86
CA ALA A 1094 32.86 19.51 -38.30
C ALA A 1094 31.78 18.91 -39.23
N ASN A 1095 31.20 17.75 -38.88
CA ASN A 1095 30.35 16.96 -39.78
C ASN A 1095 28.92 16.71 -39.24
N GLY A 1096 28.66 17.02 -37.97
CA GLY A 1096 27.41 16.69 -37.28
C GLY A 1096 27.22 15.19 -37.00
N TRP A 1097 26.10 14.86 -36.35
CA TRP A 1097 25.75 13.48 -35.96
C TRP A 1097 25.59 12.52 -37.14
N SER A 1098 25.09 12.99 -38.28
CA SER A 1098 25.04 12.20 -39.52
C SER A 1098 26.43 11.83 -40.05
N GLY A 1099 27.46 12.62 -39.70
CA GLY A 1099 28.85 12.26 -39.90
C GLY A 1099 29.24 10.98 -39.13
N LEU A 1100 28.92 10.91 -37.83
CA LEU A 1100 29.17 9.70 -37.02
C LEU A 1100 28.38 8.49 -37.53
N GLU A 1101 27.11 8.69 -37.89
CA GLU A 1101 26.27 7.61 -38.44
C GLU A 1101 26.85 7.06 -39.75
N SER A 1102 27.44 7.91 -40.61
CA SER A 1102 28.12 7.47 -41.85
C SER A 1102 29.36 6.60 -41.60
N LYS A 1103 29.90 6.63 -40.37
CA LYS A 1103 31.01 5.78 -39.89
C LYS A 1103 30.51 4.57 -39.08
N GLY A 1104 29.21 4.40 -38.94
CA GLY A 1104 28.57 3.31 -38.16
C GLY A 1104 28.45 3.58 -36.67
N ILE A 1105 28.72 4.81 -36.21
CA ILE A 1105 28.65 5.20 -34.79
C ILE A 1105 27.32 5.90 -34.52
N LYS A 1106 26.58 5.43 -33.50
CA LYS A 1106 25.30 5.97 -33.07
C LYS A 1106 25.28 6.22 -31.56
N PRO A 1107 24.60 7.29 -31.09
CA PRO A 1107 24.25 7.42 -29.68
C PRO A 1107 23.19 6.39 -29.29
N VAL A 1108 22.99 6.21 -27.99
CA VAL A 1108 21.85 5.45 -27.45
C VAL A 1108 20.54 6.09 -27.89
N GLU A 1109 19.54 5.26 -28.21
CA GLU A 1109 18.16 5.67 -28.40
C GLU A 1109 17.60 6.18 -27.07
N LYS A 1110 16.79 7.25 -27.12
CA LYS A 1110 16.13 7.83 -25.96
C LYS A 1110 14.67 8.22 -26.23
N THR A 1111 13.81 8.07 -25.23
CA THR A 1111 12.38 8.40 -25.29
C THR A 1111 12.00 9.26 -24.08
N LEU A 1112 11.28 10.37 -24.29
CA LEU A 1112 10.82 11.22 -23.19
C LEU A 1112 9.81 10.48 -22.31
N VAL A 1113 10.05 10.46 -21.00
CA VAL A 1113 9.17 9.87 -19.98
C VAL A 1113 8.43 10.94 -19.18
N LEU A 1114 9.14 12.02 -18.83
CA LEU A 1114 8.62 13.09 -18.00
C LEU A 1114 9.18 14.45 -18.46
N ASP A 1115 8.28 15.37 -18.76
CA ASP A 1115 8.54 16.82 -18.74
C ASP A 1115 8.03 17.33 -17.38
N MET A 1116 8.96 17.70 -16.49
CA MET A 1116 8.60 18.11 -15.13
C MET A 1116 8.00 19.52 -15.09
N VAL A 1117 8.41 20.40 -16.01
CA VAL A 1117 7.86 21.75 -16.12
C VAL A 1117 6.38 21.69 -16.47
N ALA A 1118 6.02 20.91 -17.50
CA ALA A 1118 4.63 20.68 -17.90
C ALA A 1118 3.81 19.90 -16.87
N LYS A 1119 4.45 19.04 -16.05
CA LYS A 1119 3.77 18.21 -15.04
C LYS A 1119 3.43 18.95 -13.75
N THR A 1120 4.32 19.82 -13.25
CA THR A 1120 4.17 20.47 -11.92
C THR A 1120 4.29 21.99 -11.92
N ASN A 1121 4.79 22.63 -12.98
CA ASN A 1121 5.37 23.99 -12.95
C ASN A 1121 6.58 24.06 -12.01
N TYR A 1122 7.50 23.10 -12.16
CA TYR A 1122 8.73 22.97 -11.38
C TYR A 1122 9.51 24.30 -11.28
N PRO A 1123 9.66 24.91 -10.08
CA PRO A 1123 10.14 26.27 -9.96
C PRO A 1123 11.68 26.39 -9.98
N HIS A 1124 12.38 25.37 -9.51
CA HIS A 1124 13.83 25.37 -9.30
C HIS A 1124 14.62 25.32 -10.62
N ASP A 1125 15.84 25.86 -10.62
CA ASP A 1125 16.80 25.85 -11.73
C ASP A 1125 17.49 24.49 -11.93
N LYS A 1126 17.81 23.82 -10.82
CA LYS A 1126 18.43 22.48 -10.77
C LYS A 1126 17.37 21.42 -10.47
N MET A 1127 17.44 20.29 -11.17
CA MET A 1127 16.63 19.09 -10.94
C MET A 1127 17.59 17.91 -11.07
N GLU A 1128 18.00 17.27 -9.97
CA GLU A 1128 19.25 16.49 -9.94
C GLU A 1128 19.17 15.15 -9.19
N GLY A 1129 18.15 14.90 -8.36
CA GLY A 1129 17.94 13.56 -7.78
C GLY A 1129 16.79 12.77 -8.42
N LEU A 1130 16.96 11.46 -8.68
CA LEU A 1130 15.92 10.54 -9.17
C LEU A 1130 15.75 9.27 -8.31
N TRP A 1131 14.55 9.06 -7.79
CA TRP A 1131 14.21 7.87 -7.00
C TRP A 1131 13.19 7.02 -7.75
N LEU A 1132 13.64 5.91 -8.34
CA LEU A 1132 12.74 4.93 -8.97
C LEU A 1132 12.02 4.13 -7.88
N ILE A 1133 10.75 4.47 -7.61
CA ILE A 1133 9.94 3.86 -6.55
C ILE A 1133 9.27 2.57 -7.04
N ASN A 1134 8.71 2.58 -8.25
CA ASN A 1134 8.16 1.40 -8.93
C ASN A 1134 8.00 1.68 -10.43
N ASN A 1135 7.54 0.69 -11.20
CA ASN A 1135 7.35 0.75 -12.67
C ASN A 1135 6.40 1.87 -13.18
N SER A 1136 5.79 2.67 -12.30
CA SER A 1136 4.90 3.80 -12.63
C SER A 1136 5.08 5.06 -11.78
N THR A 1137 6.02 5.06 -10.83
CA THR A 1137 6.23 6.16 -9.87
C THR A 1137 7.70 6.55 -9.74
N LEU A 1138 7.99 7.85 -9.87
CA LEU A 1138 9.32 8.44 -9.80
C LEU A 1138 9.35 9.58 -8.77
N GLY A 1139 10.25 9.50 -7.80
CA GLY A 1139 10.64 10.63 -6.94
C GLY A 1139 11.67 11.51 -7.67
N VAL A 1140 11.57 12.83 -7.50
CA VAL A 1140 12.41 13.84 -8.15
C VAL A 1140 12.77 14.92 -7.14
N LEU A 1141 14.04 15.29 -7.05
CA LEU A 1141 14.57 16.26 -6.07
C LEU A 1141 15.33 17.40 -6.79
N ASN A 1142 15.19 18.64 -6.31
CA ASN A 1142 16.05 19.75 -6.71
C ASN A 1142 17.30 19.82 -5.83
N ASP A 1143 18.39 20.34 -6.37
CA ASP A 1143 19.40 20.97 -5.54
C ASP A 1143 19.02 22.43 -5.20
N ASP A 1144 19.39 22.85 -4.00
CA ASP A 1144 19.16 24.20 -3.47
C ASP A 1144 20.43 25.05 -3.34
N ASP A 1145 21.61 24.54 -3.73
CA ASP A 1145 22.91 25.19 -3.55
C ASP A 1145 23.13 25.68 -2.10
N PHE A 1146 22.69 24.91 -1.10
CA PHE A 1146 22.70 25.28 0.33
C PHE A 1146 21.84 26.53 0.64
N ALA A 1147 20.82 26.74 -0.19
CA ALA A 1147 19.99 27.94 -0.32
C ALA A 1147 20.72 29.23 -0.70
N VAL A 1148 21.92 29.18 -1.30
CA VAL A 1148 22.67 30.36 -1.75
C VAL A 1148 22.94 30.37 -3.25
N THR A 1149 23.19 31.57 -3.78
CA THR A 1149 23.64 31.78 -5.17
C THR A 1149 24.67 32.91 -5.19
N ALA A 1150 25.23 33.26 -6.35
CA ALA A 1150 26.28 34.27 -6.44
C ALA A 1150 26.16 35.20 -7.65
N THR A 1151 26.04 36.50 -7.38
CA THR A 1151 26.10 37.58 -8.38
C THR A 1151 27.47 38.25 -8.32
N ASP A 1152 28.19 38.34 -9.45
CA ASP A 1152 29.53 38.93 -9.57
C ASP A 1152 30.58 38.43 -8.53
N GLY A 1153 30.43 37.18 -8.06
CA GLY A 1153 31.31 36.57 -7.06
C GLY A 1153 31.03 36.98 -5.60
N ILE A 1154 29.85 37.55 -5.35
CA ILE A 1154 29.30 37.83 -4.02
C ILE A 1154 28.15 36.86 -3.76
N LEU A 1155 28.20 36.13 -2.64
CA LEU A 1155 27.12 35.24 -2.21
C LEU A 1155 25.88 36.04 -1.79
N GLU A 1156 24.71 35.56 -2.19
CA GLU A 1156 23.40 36.01 -1.73
C GLU A 1156 22.44 34.81 -1.55
N GLN A 1157 21.26 35.04 -0.98
CA GLN A 1157 20.25 34.00 -0.79
C GLN A 1157 19.62 33.59 -2.15
N LYS A 1158 19.50 32.28 -2.41
CA LYS A 1158 18.75 31.71 -3.55
C LYS A 1158 17.24 31.84 -3.28
N TYR A 1159 16.49 32.36 -4.25
CA TYR A 1159 15.03 32.57 -4.13
C TYR A 1159 14.30 31.99 -5.35
N LEU A 1160 13.10 31.45 -5.11
CA LEU A 1160 12.21 30.91 -6.14
C LEU A 1160 11.17 31.93 -6.65
N ASP A 1161 11.14 33.14 -6.10
CA ASP A 1161 10.22 34.20 -6.51
C ASP A 1161 10.91 35.58 -6.66
N THR A 1162 10.46 36.36 -7.65
CA THR A 1162 11.02 37.70 -7.97
C THR A 1162 10.88 38.74 -6.87
N ASN A 1163 10.06 38.52 -5.82
CA ASN A 1163 9.90 39.43 -4.68
C ASN A 1163 10.81 39.06 -3.50
N LYS A 1164 11.63 38.00 -3.61
CA LYS A 1164 12.55 37.51 -2.58
C LYS A 1164 11.84 37.15 -1.25
N LEU A 1165 10.74 36.40 -1.35
CA LEU A 1165 9.91 35.91 -0.25
C LEU A 1165 10.07 34.39 -0.01
N VAL A 1166 10.31 33.60 -1.06
CA VAL A 1166 10.44 32.14 -1.02
C VAL A 1166 11.92 31.78 -1.21
N ILE A 1167 12.63 31.52 -0.11
CA ILE A 1167 14.00 31.02 -0.13
C ILE A 1167 13.98 29.58 -0.67
N ASP A 1168 14.91 29.25 -1.55
CA ASP A 1168 15.02 27.88 -2.10
C ASP A 1168 15.36 26.84 -1.02
N SER A 1169 14.98 25.60 -1.28
CA SER A 1169 15.20 24.45 -0.41
C SER A 1169 15.03 23.17 -1.20
N ASN A 1170 15.70 22.10 -0.79
CA ASN A 1170 15.42 20.73 -1.24
C ASN A 1170 13.94 20.35 -1.03
N VAL A 1171 13.26 19.99 -2.12
CA VAL A 1171 11.85 19.63 -2.19
C VAL A 1171 11.68 18.35 -3.04
N LEU A 1172 11.17 17.29 -2.41
CA LEU A 1172 10.83 16.03 -3.06
C LEU A 1172 9.47 16.12 -3.74
N TYR A 1173 9.44 15.85 -5.05
CA TYR A 1173 8.22 15.65 -5.82
C TYR A 1173 8.08 14.15 -6.12
N ILE A 1174 6.86 13.61 -6.05
CA ILE A 1174 6.58 12.20 -6.40
C ILE A 1174 5.55 12.16 -7.54
N ILE A 1175 6.01 11.71 -8.70
CA ILE A 1175 5.25 11.71 -9.94
C ILE A 1175 4.74 10.30 -10.24
N ASN A 1176 3.43 10.18 -10.39
CA ASN A 1176 2.72 8.92 -10.64
C ASN A 1176 2.14 8.85 -12.05
N GLY A 1177 1.92 7.63 -12.54
CA GLY A 1177 1.29 7.36 -13.84
C GLY A 1177 2.24 7.53 -15.02
N LEU A 1178 3.50 7.15 -14.83
CA LEU A 1178 4.52 7.09 -15.89
C LEU A 1178 4.64 5.66 -16.44
N ASP A 1179 5.22 5.47 -17.62
CA ASP A 1179 5.75 4.16 -18.04
C ASP A 1179 7.23 4.06 -17.66
N LEU A 1180 7.53 3.42 -16.54
CA LEU A 1180 8.89 3.10 -16.10
C LEU A 1180 9.19 1.60 -16.24
N SER A 1181 8.39 0.87 -17.04
CA SER A 1181 8.61 -0.55 -17.29
C SER A 1181 9.75 -0.82 -18.28
N ALA A 1182 10.38 -1.98 -18.14
CA ALA A 1182 11.23 -2.58 -19.15
C ALA A 1182 10.35 -3.22 -20.24
N ASN A 1183 10.59 -2.86 -21.51
CA ASN A 1183 9.90 -3.38 -22.70
C ASN A 1183 10.81 -4.31 -23.51
#